data_AF-A0A930XBN8-F1
#
_entry.id   AF-A0A930XBN8-F1
#
_cell.length_a   1.000
_cell.length_b   1.000
_cell.length_c   1.000
_cell.angle_alpha   90.00
_cell.angle_beta   90.00
_cell.angle_gamma   90.00
#
_symmetry.space_group_name_H-M   'P 1'
#
loop_
_entity.id
_entity.type
_entity.pdbx_description
1 polymer ?
#
loop_
_entity_poly.entity_id
_entity_poly.type
_entity_poly.pdbx_seq_one_letter_code
_entity_poly.pdbx_strand_id
1 'polypeptide(L)'
;MKKKGKQKKGFSNSTSINNSSQVSDTFNQQLQTAIDALQNGQLAESKCIFEQLLKINSKHPDVLHLLGIIYAQQKDFKSAELHVTKAIECQPNQAIFYKNLANVYQDQNNLSKAIEFYQKTIELAPQWWEVYQNLGVLLGLQNELDLSIKYLEIFTQNNSKNPTGYNDLGVVYGKQKHHQKAIECFQKSLTINSQQPLTLINLANAYLEIENFILAEETSGRALELNPHSADAYYHLGLALQKQDKLTEAVSAYHQAINIKANYPEALNNLGNILSKQGKFNQAIEYYRRALDFEPTRKETHFALGNILLSQGKTEEVLQSYQQAFTIDPEFLYARSNYIFSLNYSPEYTPEYIYQQHQKWSELYEIPLYNKNSTYTNHPQADKKIRLGYVSGDFRHHSVAFFIEEIFINYNREQFEVFCYYNNEKEDDTTIRLRSLVDGWRDIHELEDEEVYQQIQKDEIDILIDLSGHTSAHRLLLFSRKPAPIQVNYIGYPNTTGLKSIDYRIVDNYTDPKGKTEHLHSENLIRLPHFLCYHPPDNSPPVSELPALQNKYITFGSFNNFAKINPPLIQYWSKILNNVENSRLILKTNYHIDKETHQYWLEIFKENGINAERVRLVSKIPDNQNHLAYYENIDIALDTYPYHGTTTTCEALWMQGVFILKNVSFSN
;
A
#
# COMPACT_ATOMS: atom_id res chain seq x y z
N MET A 1 -66.72 -55.19 52.28
CA MET A 1 -66.43 -56.56 52.77
C MET A 1 -65.33 -56.51 53.82
N LYS A 2 -65.56 -57.16 54.97
CA LYS A 2 -64.68 -57.27 56.15
C LYS A 2 -63.46 -58.18 55.90
N LYS A 3 -62.32 -57.88 56.55
CA LYS A 3 -61.43 -58.75 57.40
C LYS A 3 -60.07 -58.02 57.54
N LYS A 4 -59.59 -57.49 58.68
CA LYS A 4 -59.24 -57.98 60.04
C LYS A 4 -58.11 -59.04 60.11
N GLY A 5 -57.02 -58.64 60.78
CA GLY A 5 -56.01 -59.46 61.52
C GLY A 5 -54.63 -58.76 61.57
N LYS A 6 -54.23 -57.96 62.59
CA LYS A 6 -53.65 -58.27 63.94
C LYS A 6 -52.44 -59.24 63.88
N GLN A 7 -51.25 -59.06 64.48
CA GLN A 7 -50.82 -58.35 65.71
C GLN A 7 -49.27 -58.30 65.87
N LYS A 8 -48.74 -57.24 66.54
CA LYS A 8 -47.64 -57.15 67.57
C LYS A 8 -46.19 -57.56 67.17
N LYS A 9 -45.08 -57.01 67.68
CA LYS A 9 -44.68 -56.02 68.72
C LYS A 9 -43.16 -55.80 68.55
N GLY A 10 -42.61 -54.63 68.92
CA GLY A 10 -41.19 -54.51 69.33
C GLY A 10 -40.51 -53.16 69.07
N PHE A 11 -40.15 -52.47 70.16
CA PHE A 11 -39.27 -51.28 70.30
C PHE A 11 -37.97 -51.37 69.45
N SER A 12 -37.28 -50.30 69.02
CA SER A 12 -36.74 -49.15 69.78
C SER A 12 -36.05 -48.11 68.86
N ASN A 13 -36.06 -46.84 69.30
CA ASN A 13 -35.04 -45.77 69.16
C ASN A 13 -34.54 -45.38 67.74
N SER A 14 -34.87 -44.20 67.19
CA SER A 14 -34.41 -42.85 67.58
C SER A 14 -32.89 -42.60 67.41
N THR A 15 -32.39 -42.60 66.17
CA THR A 15 -31.10 -41.97 65.78
C THR A 15 -30.96 -41.93 64.25
N SER A 16 -31.59 -40.96 63.58
CA SER A 16 -31.31 -40.72 62.15
C SER A 16 -31.54 -39.30 61.64
N ILE A 17 -31.88 -38.35 62.52
CA ILE A 17 -32.17 -36.95 62.11
C ILE A 17 -30.97 -35.99 62.36
N ASN A 18 -29.94 -36.39 63.13
CA ASN A 18 -28.80 -35.50 63.43
C ASN A 18 -27.61 -35.55 62.44
N ASN A 19 -27.40 -36.63 61.69
CA ASN A 19 -26.18 -36.77 60.85
C ASN A 19 -26.21 -35.94 59.55
N SER A 20 -27.38 -35.64 58.98
CA SER A 20 -27.45 -34.86 57.74
C SER A 20 -27.20 -33.36 57.96
N SER A 21 -27.60 -32.80 59.11
CA SER A 21 -27.35 -31.39 59.45
C SER A 21 -25.87 -31.12 59.74
N GLN A 22 -25.22 -32.00 60.52
CA GLN A 22 -23.80 -31.87 60.86
C GLN A 22 -22.86 -31.96 59.64
N VAL A 23 -23.18 -32.83 58.68
CA VAL A 23 -22.41 -32.96 57.42
C VAL A 23 -22.61 -31.73 56.52
N SER A 24 -23.82 -31.16 56.50
CA SER A 24 -24.12 -29.91 55.77
C SER A 24 -23.38 -28.71 56.38
N ASP A 25 -23.35 -28.60 57.71
CA ASP A 25 -22.65 -27.51 58.41
C ASP A 25 -21.14 -27.58 58.22
N THR A 26 -20.57 -28.79 58.29
CA THR A 26 -19.13 -29.02 58.06
C THR A 26 -18.74 -28.72 56.61
N PHE A 27 -19.58 -29.10 55.64
CA PHE A 27 -19.36 -28.80 54.22
C PHE A 27 -19.35 -27.28 53.96
N ASN A 28 -20.34 -26.56 54.49
CA ASN A 28 -20.44 -25.10 54.33
C ASN A 28 -19.27 -24.37 54.99
N GLN A 29 -18.80 -24.86 56.15
CA GLN A 29 -17.62 -24.30 56.82
C GLN A 29 -16.34 -24.50 56.00
N GLN A 30 -16.13 -25.70 55.45
CA GLN A 30 -14.97 -25.99 54.58
C GLN A 30 -15.03 -25.21 53.26
N LEU A 31 -16.22 -25.03 52.68
CA LEU A 31 -16.44 -24.20 51.50
C LEU A 31 -16.04 -22.75 51.77
N GLN A 32 -16.46 -22.18 52.91
CA GLN A 32 -16.09 -20.83 53.29
C GLN A 32 -14.56 -20.70 53.47
N THR A 33 -13.92 -21.65 54.15
CA THR A 33 -12.46 -21.67 54.28
C THR A 33 -11.74 -21.69 52.92
N ALA A 34 -12.25 -22.47 51.96
CA ALA A 34 -11.69 -22.53 50.61
C ALA A 34 -11.84 -21.20 49.85
N ILE A 35 -12.97 -20.52 50.03
CA ILE A 35 -13.24 -19.20 49.44
C ILE A 35 -12.32 -18.15 50.08
N ASP A 36 -12.14 -18.16 51.41
CA ASP A 36 -11.26 -17.23 52.11
C ASP A 36 -9.80 -17.44 51.69
N ALA A 37 -9.36 -18.68 51.54
CA ALA A 37 -8.03 -19.01 51.00
C ALA A 37 -7.85 -18.51 49.56
N LEU A 38 -8.89 -18.63 48.71
CA LEU A 38 -8.87 -18.10 47.34
C LEU A 38 -8.75 -16.56 47.34
N GLN A 39 -9.52 -15.87 48.18
CA GLN A 39 -9.49 -14.41 48.31
C GLN A 39 -8.14 -13.91 48.83
N ASN A 40 -7.46 -14.68 49.68
CA ASN A 40 -6.12 -14.37 50.18
C ASN A 40 -4.98 -14.80 49.22
N GLY A 41 -5.30 -15.28 48.01
CA GLY A 41 -4.31 -15.69 47.01
C GLY A 41 -3.63 -17.03 47.29
N GLN A 42 -4.13 -17.81 48.24
CA GLN A 42 -3.61 -19.13 48.61
C GLN A 42 -4.17 -20.21 47.68
N LEU A 43 -3.84 -20.12 46.39
CA LEU A 43 -4.45 -20.93 45.32
C LEU A 43 -4.29 -22.44 45.51
N ALA A 44 -3.13 -22.91 45.98
CA ALA A 44 -2.87 -24.34 46.17
C ALA A 44 -3.69 -24.93 47.33
N GLU A 45 -3.82 -24.17 48.42
CA GLU A 45 -4.61 -24.56 49.58
C GLU A 45 -6.10 -24.58 49.24
N SER A 46 -6.61 -23.51 48.62
CA SER A 46 -7.98 -23.40 48.15
C SER A 46 -8.36 -24.53 47.18
N LYS A 47 -7.50 -24.81 46.20
CA LYS A 47 -7.67 -25.92 45.24
C LYS A 47 -7.79 -27.27 45.95
N CYS A 48 -6.91 -27.56 46.90
CA CYS A 48 -6.93 -28.83 47.65
C CYS A 48 -8.26 -29.00 48.40
N ILE A 49 -8.76 -27.93 49.04
CA ILE A 49 -10.03 -27.97 49.77
C ILE A 49 -11.21 -28.14 48.79
N PHE A 50 -11.23 -27.44 47.65
CA PHE A 50 -12.27 -27.63 46.62
C PHE A 50 -12.29 -29.05 46.04
N GLU A 51 -11.12 -29.65 45.77
CA GLU A 51 -11.04 -31.05 45.31
C GLU A 51 -11.56 -32.04 46.37
N GLN A 52 -11.35 -31.77 47.66
CA GLN A 52 -11.93 -32.56 48.75
C GLN A 52 -13.45 -32.39 48.84
N LEU A 53 -13.96 -31.17 48.66
CA LEU A 53 -15.40 -30.89 48.64
C LEU A 53 -16.10 -31.59 47.47
N LEU A 54 -15.46 -31.69 46.30
CA LEU A 54 -16.02 -32.46 45.16
C LEU A 54 -16.04 -33.98 45.39
N LYS A 55 -15.23 -34.53 46.31
CA LYS A 55 -15.36 -35.94 46.71
C LYS A 55 -16.61 -36.18 47.57
N ILE A 56 -17.04 -35.17 48.31
CA ILE A 56 -18.25 -35.21 49.15
C ILE A 56 -19.50 -34.94 48.29
N ASN A 57 -19.44 -33.93 47.41
CA ASN A 57 -20.50 -33.59 46.46
C ASN A 57 -19.90 -33.28 45.08
N SER A 58 -19.89 -34.29 44.21
CA SER A 58 -19.28 -34.21 42.88
C SER A 58 -20.00 -33.29 41.88
N LYS A 59 -21.20 -32.80 42.23
CA LYS A 59 -22.04 -31.93 41.39
C LYS A 59 -22.33 -30.57 42.03
N HIS A 60 -21.49 -30.13 42.98
CA HIS A 60 -21.67 -28.80 43.58
C HIS A 60 -21.26 -27.70 42.57
N PRO A 61 -22.19 -26.86 42.07
CA PRO A 61 -21.93 -25.93 40.97
C PRO A 61 -20.87 -24.88 41.32
N ASP A 62 -20.95 -24.26 42.51
CA ASP A 62 -20.00 -23.20 42.89
C ASP A 62 -18.57 -23.73 43.08
N VAL A 63 -18.40 -24.92 43.67
CA VAL A 63 -17.09 -25.56 43.83
C VAL A 63 -16.49 -25.91 42.47
N LEU A 64 -17.29 -26.46 41.54
CA LEU A 64 -16.86 -26.74 40.17
C LEU A 64 -16.44 -25.46 39.43
N HIS A 65 -17.21 -24.38 39.56
CA HIS A 65 -16.91 -23.09 38.94
C HIS A 65 -15.63 -22.45 39.49
N LEU A 66 -15.51 -22.32 40.81
CA LEU A 66 -14.35 -21.72 41.46
C LEU A 66 -13.06 -22.53 41.20
N LEU A 67 -13.16 -23.85 41.20
CA LEU A 67 -12.04 -24.72 40.83
C LEU A 67 -11.64 -24.51 39.36
N GLY A 68 -12.61 -24.34 38.47
CA GLY A 68 -12.37 -23.98 37.06
C GLY A 68 -11.63 -22.66 36.89
N ILE A 69 -11.96 -21.62 37.67
CA ILE A 69 -11.24 -20.33 37.66
C ILE A 69 -9.79 -20.52 38.12
N ILE A 70 -9.54 -21.32 39.17
CA ILE A 70 -8.18 -21.60 39.64
C ILE A 70 -7.36 -22.29 38.54
N TYR A 71 -7.94 -23.27 37.83
CA TYR A 71 -7.26 -23.90 36.70
C TYR A 71 -6.97 -22.91 35.56
N ALA A 72 -7.88 -21.97 35.28
CA ALA A 72 -7.67 -20.92 34.29
C ALA A 72 -6.49 -20.01 34.68
N GLN A 73 -6.40 -19.59 35.93
CA GLN A 73 -5.27 -18.82 36.46
C GLN A 73 -3.94 -19.60 36.37
N GLN A 74 -3.99 -20.92 36.49
CA GLN A 74 -2.84 -21.82 36.30
C GLN A 74 -2.53 -22.11 34.82
N LYS A 75 -3.27 -21.53 33.87
CA LYS A 75 -3.21 -21.80 32.42
C LYS A 75 -3.50 -23.27 32.04
N ASP A 76 -4.12 -24.04 32.93
CA ASP A 76 -4.66 -25.37 32.61
C ASP A 76 -6.08 -25.21 32.04
N PHE A 77 -6.14 -24.73 30.81
CA PHE A 77 -7.39 -24.37 30.17
C PHE A 77 -8.32 -25.57 29.93
N LYS A 78 -7.75 -26.78 29.77
CA LYS A 78 -8.52 -28.02 29.58
C LYS A 78 -9.27 -28.38 30.85
N SER A 79 -8.60 -28.32 32.00
CA SER A 79 -9.25 -28.53 33.29
C SER A 79 -10.24 -27.40 33.61
N ALA A 80 -9.91 -26.14 33.28
CA ALA A 80 -10.82 -25.01 33.46
C ALA A 80 -12.14 -25.20 32.69
N GLU A 81 -12.06 -25.49 31.39
CA GLU A 81 -13.21 -25.76 30.53
C GLU A 81 -14.07 -26.91 31.07
N LEU A 82 -13.44 -28.02 31.45
CA LEU A 82 -14.13 -29.19 31.99
C LEU A 82 -14.94 -28.85 33.26
N HIS A 83 -14.33 -28.16 34.21
CA HIS A 83 -14.97 -27.88 35.50
C HIS A 83 -16.05 -26.81 35.38
N VAL A 84 -15.83 -25.75 34.59
CA VAL A 84 -16.86 -24.72 34.36
C VAL A 84 -18.04 -25.27 33.54
N THR A 85 -17.79 -26.14 32.55
CA THR A 85 -18.88 -26.80 31.79
C THR A 85 -19.74 -27.67 32.69
N LYS A 86 -19.13 -28.45 33.60
CA LYS A 86 -19.89 -29.23 34.61
C LYS A 86 -20.68 -28.34 35.57
N ALA A 87 -20.15 -27.17 35.93
CA ALA A 87 -20.89 -26.21 36.74
C ALA A 87 -22.15 -25.70 36.00
N ILE A 88 -22.04 -25.42 34.71
CA ILE A 88 -23.16 -25.05 33.82
C ILE A 88 -24.19 -26.19 33.72
N GLU A 89 -23.75 -27.43 33.53
CA GLU A 89 -24.65 -28.60 33.52
C GLU A 89 -25.44 -28.76 34.81
N CYS A 90 -24.84 -28.42 35.95
CA CYS A 90 -25.49 -28.47 37.26
C CYS A 90 -26.44 -27.29 37.49
N GLN A 91 -26.09 -26.10 37.01
CA GLN A 91 -26.90 -24.88 37.17
C GLN A 91 -26.83 -23.98 35.91
N PRO A 92 -27.67 -24.21 34.90
CA PRO A 92 -27.57 -23.56 33.59
C PRO A 92 -28.04 -22.10 33.55
N ASN A 93 -28.63 -21.57 34.63
CA ASN A 93 -29.15 -20.19 34.68
C ASN A 93 -28.19 -19.21 35.37
N GLN A 94 -26.92 -19.60 35.58
CA GLN A 94 -25.92 -18.75 36.24
C GLN A 94 -25.02 -18.05 35.21
N ALA A 95 -25.29 -16.76 34.98
CA ALA A 95 -24.55 -15.95 33.99
C ALA A 95 -23.03 -15.92 34.23
N ILE A 96 -22.58 -15.89 35.48
CA ILE A 96 -21.15 -15.86 35.85
C ILE A 96 -20.38 -17.10 35.35
N PHE A 97 -21.04 -18.25 35.19
CA PHE A 97 -20.39 -19.46 34.68
C PHE A 97 -20.06 -19.30 33.20
N TYR A 98 -21.00 -18.78 32.42
CA TYR A 98 -20.80 -18.48 31.01
C TYR A 98 -19.78 -17.36 30.79
N LYS A 99 -19.79 -16.30 31.61
CA LYS A 99 -18.77 -15.23 31.54
C LYS A 99 -17.37 -15.81 31.71
N ASN A 100 -17.15 -16.61 32.75
CA ASN A 100 -15.82 -17.13 33.04
C ASN A 100 -15.39 -18.20 32.03
N LEU A 101 -16.34 -18.96 31.48
CA LEU A 101 -16.04 -19.85 30.35
C LEU A 101 -15.66 -19.07 29.08
N ALA A 102 -16.32 -17.94 28.81
CA ALA A 102 -15.96 -17.05 27.72
C ALA A 102 -14.54 -16.50 27.89
N ASN A 103 -14.18 -16.05 29.10
CA ASN A 103 -12.81 -15.62 29.41
C ASN A 103 -11.79 -16.74 29.16
N VAL A 104 -12.08 -17.98 29.57
CA VAL A 104 -11.21 -19.14 29.31
C VAL A 104 -11.00 -19.34 27.81
N TYR A 105 -12.06 -19.27 27.00
CA TYR A 105 -11.92 -19.39 25.54
C TYR A 105 -11.21 -18.20 24.91
N GLN A 106 -11.39 -17.00 25.44
CA GLN A 106 -10.63 -15.82 25.02
C GLN A 106 -9.13 -16.00 25.29
N ASP A 107 -8.74 -16.50 26.46
CA ASP A 107 -7.35 -16.78 26.82
C ASP A 107 -6.74 -17.91 25.96
N GLN A 108 -7.57 -18.83 25.46
CA GLN A 108 -7.19 -19.85 24.47
C GLN A 108 -7.12 -19.31 23.03
N ASN A 109 -7.42 -18.02 22.80
CA ASN A 109 -7.60 -17.41 21.48
C ASN A 109 -8.72 -18.05 20.63
N ASN A 110 -9.68 -18.72 21.26
CA ASN A 110 -10.88 -19.26 20.62
C ASN A 110 -12.02 -18.23 20.67
N LEU A 111 -11.89 -17.20 19.82
CA LEU A 111 -12.76 -16.02 19.83
C LEU A 111 -14.23 -16.37 19.54
N SER A 112 -14.49 -17.33 18.64
CA SER A 112 -15.86 -17.72 18.28
C SER A 112 -16.64 -18.28 19.46
N LYS A 113 -16.01 -19.18 20.25
CA LYS A 113 -16.63 -19.69 21.48
C LYS A 113 -16.74 -18.63 22.57
N ALA A 114 -15.73 -17.77 22.70
CA ALA A 114 -15.79 -16.66 23.66
C ALA A 114 -17.00 -15.75 23.38
N ILE A 115 -17.24 -15.41 22.11
CA ILE A 115 -18.40 -14.62 21.66
C ILE A 115 -19.72 -15.32 21.99
N GLU A 116 -19.86 -16.61 21.67
CA GLU A 116 -21.05 -17.41 21.98
C GLU A 116 -21.40 -17.36 23.47
N PHE A 117 -20.40 -17.57 24.34
CA PHE A 117 -20.62 -17.59 25.79
C PHE A 117 -20.83 -16.20 26.40
N TYR A 118 -20.23 -15.15 25.84
CA TYR A 118 -20.57 -13.77 26.23
C TYR A 118 -22.00 -13.39 25.83
N GLN A 119 -22.47 -13.79 24.63
CA GLN A 119 -23.87 -13.61 24.23
C GLN A 119 -24.81 -14.34 25.20
N LYS A 120 -24.49 -15.58 25.58
CA LYS A 120 -25.27 -16.33 26.57
C LYS A 120 -25.28 -15.65 27.95
N THR A 121 -24.16 -15.04 28.33
CA THR A 121 -24.07 -14.26 29.57
C THR A 121 -25.02 -13.06 29.54
N ILE A 122 -25.10 -12.35 28.41
CA ILE A 122 -26.01 -11.22 28.21
C ILE A 122 -27.48 -11.67 28.26
N GLU A 123 -27.82 -12.82 27.66
CA GLU A 123 -29.19 -13.37 27.73
C GLU A 123 -29.65 -13.61 29.18
N LEU A 124 -28.75 -14.09 30.04
CA LEU A 124 -29.04 -14.41 31.44
C LEU A 124 -28.92 -13.19 32.36
N ALA A 125 -28.06 -12.23 32.04
CA ALA A 125 -27.83 -11.02 32.82
C ALA A 125 -27.69 -9.77 31.92
N PRO A 126 -28.82 -9.21 31.42
CA PRO A 126 -28.80 -8.13 30.43
C PRO A 126 -28.17 -6.82 30.91
N GLN A 127 -28.04 -6.60 32.22
CA GLN A 127 -27.47 -5.38 32.80
C GLN A 127 -25.97 -5.50 33.13
N TRP A 128 -25.33 -6.61 32.76
CA TRP A 128 -23.90 -6.82 33.03
C TRP A 128 -23.03 -6.13 31.98
N TRP A 129 -22.89 -4.82 32.08
CA TRP A 129 -22.30 -4.00 31.03
C TRP A 129 -20.84 -4.32 30.67
N GLU A 130 -20.02 -4.76 31.62
CA GLU A 130 -18.66 -5.25 31.37
C GLU A 130 -18.61 -6.28 30.22
N VAL A 131 -19.62 -7.16 30.15
CA VAL A 131 -19.71 -8.20 29.11
C VAL A 131 -19.98 -7.61 27.74
N TYR A 132 -20.72 -6.50 27.65
CA TYR A 132 -20.97 -5.80 26.40
C TYR A 132 -19.68 -5.17 25.86
N GLN A 133 -18.83 -4.61 26.72
CA GLN A 133 -17.52 -4.09 26.32
C GLN A 133 -16.63 -5.22 25.79
N ASN A 134 -16.49 -6.32 26.55
CA ASN A 134 -15.66 -7.45 26.15
C ASN A 134 -16.14 -8.07 24.83
N LEU A 135 -17.45 -8.30 24.69
CA LEU A 135 -18.04 -8.81 23.46
C LEU A 135 -17.83 -7.86 22.28
N GLY A 136 -18.05 -6.56 22.49
CA GLY A 136 -17.83 -5.53 21.48
C GLY A 136 -16.40 -5.52 20.96
N VAL A 137 -15.40 -5.54 21.85
CA VAL A 137 -13.98 -5.61 21.49
C VAL A 137 -13.67 -6.88 20.71
N LEU A 138 -14.15 -8.05 21.16
CA LEU A 138 -13.92 -9.32 20.45
C LEU A 138 -14.51 -9.35 19.05
N LEU A 139 -15.73 -8.83 18.88
CA LEU A 139 -16.36 -8.70 17.55
C LEU A 139 -15.54 -7.77 16.65
N GLY A 140 -15.00 -6.68 17.20
CA GLY A 140 -14.11 -5.76 16.47
C GLY A 140 -12.77 -6.38 16.08
N LEU A 141 -12.29 -7.40 16.81
CA LEU A 141 -11.12 -8.21 16.42
C LEU A 141 -11.45 -9.22 15.33
N GLN A 142 -12.67 -9.76 15.29
CA GLN A 142 -13.16 -10.63 14.21
C GLN A 142 -13.62 -9.88 12.95
N ASN A 143 -13.48 -8.56 12.92
CA ASN A 143 -13.95 -7.69 11.84
C ASN A 143 -15.49 -7.66 11.67
N GLU A 144 -16.25 -8.04 12.70
CA GLU A 144 -17.70 -7.93 12.79
C GLU A 144 -18.10 -6.53 13.31
N LEU A 145 -17.74 -5.51 12.52
CA LEU A 145 -17.68 -4.11 12.97
C LEU A 145 -19.05 -3.54 13.38
N ASP A 146 -20.13 -3.87 12.66
CA ASP A 146 -21.48 -3.35 12.98
C ASP A 146 -22.00 -3.88 14.31
N LEU A 147 -21.79 -5.17 14.57
CA LEU A 147 -22.16 -5.78 15.85
C LEU A 147 -21.27 -5.24 16.98
N SER A 148 -19.98 -5.06 16.72
CA SER A 148 -19.04 -4.45 17.65
C SER A 148 -19.52 -3.06 18.10
N ILE A 149 -19.86 -2.18 17.15
CA ILE A 149 -20.41 -0.85 17.43
C ILE A 149 -21.68 -0.95 18.25
N LYS A 150 -22.64 -1.80 17.84
CA LYS A 150 -23.90 -1.98 18.56
C LYS A 150 -23.69 -2.28 20.05
N TYR A 151 -22.80 -3.24 20.39
CA TYR A 151 -22.55 -3.60 21.79
C TYR A 151 -21.77 -2.52 22.54
N LEU A 152 -20.80 -1.86 21.91
CA LEU A 152 -20.03 -0.77 22.53
C LEU A 152 -20.85 0.51 22.75
N GLU A 153 -21.82 0.81 21.87
CA GLU A 153 -22.78 1.90 22.07
C GLU A 153 -23.70 1.62 23.27
N ILE A 154 -24.24 0.40 23.38
CA ILE A 154 -25.03 0.00 24.56
C ILE A 154 -24.17 0.14 25.83
N PHE A 155 -22.92 -0.30 25.79
CA PHE A 155 -22.00 -0.17 26.92
C PHE A 155 -21.78 1.29 27.33
N THR A 156 -21.42 2.16 26.38
CA THR A 156 -21.08 3.57 26.64
C THR A 156 -22.29 4.41 27.03
N GLN A 157 -23.49 4.09 26.53
CA GLN A 157 -24.75 4.73 26.96
C GLN A 157 -25.05 4.45 28.44
N ASN A 158 -24.82 3.22 28.90
CA ASN A 158 -25.08 2.81 30.27
C ASN A 158 -23.90 3.08 31.24
N ASN A 159 -22.70 3.34 30.70
CA ASN A 159 -21.48 3.64 31.46
C ASN A 159 -20.82 4.92 30.94
N SER A 160 -21.57 6.02 30.94
CA SER A 160 -21.18 7.28 30.29
C SER A 160 -19.91 7.95 30.85
N LYS A 161 -19.40 7.50 32.00
CA LYS A 161 -18.15 7.96 32.63
C LYS A 161 -16.99 6.97 32.48
N ASN A 162 -17.13 5.93 31.66
CA ASN A 162 -16.06 4.98 31.39
C ASN A 162 -15.25 5.46 30.17
N PRO A 163 -13.98 5.88 30.33
CA PRO A 163 -13.18 6.38 29.21
C PRO A 163 -12.75 5.28 28.23
N THR A 164 -12.50 4.05 28.72
CA THR A 164 -12.02 2.95 27.85
C THR A 164 -13.09 2.51 26.86
N GLY A 165 -14.36 2.51 27.26
CA GLY A 165 -15.48 2.22 26.34
C GLY A 165 -15.56 3.16 25.14
N TYR A 166 -15.34 4.45 25.36
CA TYR A 166 -15.29 5.43 24.27
C TYR A 166 -14.03 5.27 23.41
N ASN A 167 -12.89 4.91 24.00
CA ASN A 167 -11.70 4.58 23.22
C ASN A 167 -11.95 3.37 22.31
N ASP A 168 -12.50 2.28 22.86
CA ASP A 168 -12.78 1.06 22.11
C ASP A 168 -13.78 1.31 20.98
N LEU A 169 -14.85 2.07 21.27
CA LEU A 169 -15.84 2.48 20.27
C LEU A 169 -15.19 3.33 19.15
N GLY A 170 -14.32 4.26 19.51
CA GLY A 170 -13.58 5.09 18.57
C GLY A 170 -12.69 4.28 17.63
N VAL A 171 -11.98 3.26 18.16
CA VAL A 171 -11.16 2.35 17.35
C VAL A 171 -12.00 1.62 16.31
N VAL A 172 -13.18 1.12 16.68
CA VAL A 172 -14.06 0.38 15.75
C VAL A 172 -14.67 1.30 14.70
N TYR A 173 -15.08 2.52 15.08
CA TYR A 173 -15.50 3.54 14.12
C TYR A 173 -14.38 3.90 13.13
N GLY A 174 -13.13 3.98 13.60
CA GLY A 174 -11.97 4.19 12.75
C GLY A 174 -11.78 3.06 11.72
N LYS A 175 -11.96 1.79 12.12
CA LYS A 175 -11.91 0.64 11.20
C LYS A 175 -12.99 0.68 10.11
N GLN A 176 -14.16 1.25 10.40
CA GLN A 176 -15.23 1.48 9.41
C GLN A 176 -15.01 2.73 8.54
N LYS A 177 -13.87 3.42 8.67
CA LYS A 177 -13.59 4.71 8.02
C LYS A 177 -14.59 5.81 8.41
N HIS A 178 -15.27 5.67 9.54
CA HIS A 178 -16.10 6.73 10.13
C HIS A 178 -15.23 7.63 11.02
N HIS A 179 -14.22 8.27 10.41
CA HIS A 179 -13.16 9.00 11.12
C HIS A 179 -13.70 10.11 12.03
N GLN A 180 -14.74 10.85 11.60
CA GLN A 180 -15.35 11.89 12.43
C GLN A 180 -15.97 11.34 13.73
N LYS A 181 -16.69 10.21 13.65
CA LYS A 181 -17.27 9.55 14.84
C LYS A 181 -16.18 8.99 15.75
N ALA A 182 -15.09 8.48 15.17
CA ALA A 182 -13.93 8.02 15.93
C ALA A 182 -13.31 9.16 16.74
N ILE A 183 -13.10 10.33 16.12
CA ILE A 183 -12.58 11.54 16.77
C ILE A 183 -13.48 11.96 17.94
N GLU A 184 -14.80 12.03 17.74
CA GLU A 184 -15.75 12.37 18.80
C GLU A 184 -15.66 11.42 20.00
N CYS A 185 -15.55 10.11 19.73
CA CYS A 185 -15.38 9.10 20.78
C CYS A 185 -14.07 9.28 21.55
N PHE A 186 -12.94 9.47 20.85
CA PHE A 186 -11.65 9.70 21.52
C PHE A 186 -11.62 10.99 22.33
N GLN A 187 -12.17 12.08 21.80
CA GLN A 187 -12.30 13.35 22.52
C GLN A 187 -13.17 13.20 23.78
N LYS A 188 -14.27 12.44 23.70
CA LYS A 188 -15.12 12.14 24.86
C LYS A 188 -14.39 11.30 25.90
N SER A 189 -13.63 10.30 25.47
CA SER A 189 -12.75 9.52 26.36
C SER A 189 -11.75 10.42 27.10
N LEU A 190 -11.10 11.33 26.36
CA LEU A 190 -10.10 12.26 26.92
C LEU A 190 -10.70 13.36 27.79
N THR A 191 -11.99 13.69 27.60
CA THR A 191 -12.73 14.61 28.48
C THR A 191 -13.01 13.96 29.84
N ILE A 192 -13.28 12.64 29.85
CA ILE A 192 -13.49 11.86 31.07
C ILE A 192 -12.17 11.61 31.80
N ASN A 193 -11.13 11.22 31.07
CA ASN A 193 -9.78 11.03 31.59
C ASN A 193 -8.74 11.52 30.58
N SER A 194 -8.08 12.64 30.90
CA SER A 194 -7.09 13.26 30.01
C SER A 194 -5.73 12.54 30.00
N GLN A 195 -5.47 11.62 30.94
CA GLN A 195 -4.19 10.92 31.07
C GLN A 195 -4.24 9.54 30.39
N GLN A 196 -4.50 9.52 29.09
CA GLN A 196 -4.61 8.29 28.30
C GLN A 196 -3.73 8.37 27.04
N PRO A 197 -2.44 7.96 27.12
CA PRO A 197 -1.51 8.03 26.01
C PRO A 197 -1.99 7.26 24.77
N LEU A 198 -2.55 6.05 24.96
CA LEU A 198 -3.07 5.23 23.86
C LEU A 198 -4.22 5.92 23.12
N THR A 199 -5.14 6.56 23.85
CA THR A 199 -6.27 7.29 23.25
C THR A 199 -5.79 8.54 22.49
N LEU A 200 -4.75 9.22 22.97
CA LEU A 200 -4.12 10.32 22.24
C LEU A 200 -3.48 9.84 20.93
N ILE A 201 -2.79 8.69 20.95
CA ILE A 201 -2.21 8.09 19.73
C ILE A 201 -3.32 7.73 18.73
N ASN A 202 -4.40 7.09 19.20
CA ASN A 202 -5.54 6.74 18.34
C ASN A 202 -6.23 7.99 17.75
N LEU A 203 -6.35 9.07 18.54
CA LEU A 203 -6.87 10.35 18.07
C LEU A 203 -5.95 11.01 17.05
N ALA A 204 -4.63 10.99 17.27
CA ALA A 204 -3.66 11.49 16.30
C ALA A 204 -3.76 10.73 14.96
N ASN A 205 -3.91 9.41 15.01
CA ASN A 205 -4.18 8.61 13.81
C ASN A 205 -5.48 9.03 13.11
N ALA A 206 -6.57 9.22 13.86
CA ALA A 206 -7.83 9.67 13.28
C ALA A 206 -7.73 11.06 12.64
N TYR A 207 -6.92 11.97 13.20
CA TYR A 207 -6.62 13.27 12.58
C TYR A 207 -5.79 13.14 11.30
N LEU A 208 -4.85 12.18 11.22
CA LEU A 208 -4.10 11.91 9.99
C LEU A 208 -5.03 11.46 8.85
N GLU A 209 -6.03 10.63 9.15
CA GLU A 209 -7.00 10.12 8.17
C GLU A 209 -7.93 11.20 7.61
N ILE A 210 -8.22 12.26 8.37
CA ILE A 210 -8.99 13.43 7.88
C ILE A 210 -8.07 14.58 7.43
N GLU A 211 -6.79 14.30 7.22
CA GLU A 211 -5.77 15.23 6.76
C GLU A 211 -5.54 16.46 7.65
N ASN A 212 -5.94 16.38 8.93
CA ASN A 212 -5.68 17.42 9.91
C ASN A 212 -4.32 17.21 10.58
N PHE A 213 -3.25 17.49 9.83
CA PHE A 213 -1.88 17.19 10.26
C PHE A 213 -1.42 18.01 11.46
N ILE A 214 -1.98 19.22 11.66
CA ILE A 214 -1.66 20.09 12.81
C ILE A 214 -2.18 19.45 14.10
N LEU A 215 -3.45 19.05 14.14
CA LEU A 215 -4.01 18.41 15.33
C LEU A 215 -3.39 17.03 15.58
N ALA A 216 -2.97 16.32 14.54
CA ALA A 216 -2.21 15.08 14.67
C ALA A 216 -0.87 15.31 15.38
N GLU A 217 -0.09 16.32 14.94
CA GLU A 217 1.18 16.72 15.57
C GLU A 217 0.98 17.09 17.06
N GLU A 218 0.02 17.97 17.36
CA GLU A 218 -0.27 18.40 18.73
C GLU A 218 -0.67 17.23 19.63
N THR A 219 -1.53 16.33 19.13
CA THR A 219 -2.05 15.20 19.90
C THR A 219 -0.97 14.14 20.13
N SER A 220 -0.12 13.86 19.14
CA SER A 220 1.06 13.02 19.30
C SER A 220 2.06 13.61 20.30
N GLY A 221 2.28 14.93 20.28
CA GLY A 221 3.11 15.65 21.26
C GLY A 221 2.59 15.45 22.68
N ARG A 222 1.28 15.63 22.91
CA ARG A 222 0.64 15.35 24.21
C ARG A 222 0.79 13.90 24.66
N ALA A 223 0.73 12.94 23.73
CA ALA A 223 0.98 11.54 24.07
C ALA A 223 2.41 11.32 24.59
N LEU A 224 3.39 12.01 24.01
CA LEU A 224 4.79 11.98 24.43
C LEU A 224 5.04 12.70 25.76
N GLU A 225 4.30 13.76 26.06
CA GLU A 225 4.35 14.41 27.40
C GLU A 225 3.94 13.44 28.51
N LEU A 226 2.93 12.59 28.25
CA LEU A 226 2.48 11.57 29.20
C LEU A 226 3.35 10.32 29.21
N ASN A 227 3.93 9.95 28.07
CA ASN A 227 4.82 8.80 27.93
C ASN A 227 5.96 9.08 26.93
N PRO A 228 7.11 9.60 27.39
CA PRO A 228 8.25 9.91 26.52
C PRO A 228 8.92 8.71 25.86
N HIS A 229 8.60 7.48 26.28
CA HIS A 229 9.16 6.23 25.75
C HIS A 229 8.15 5.48 24.86
N SER A 230 7.21 6.18 24.21
CA SER A 230 6.26 5.59 23.27
C SER A 230 6.77 5.65 21.83
N ALA A 231 7.17 4.50 21.27
CA ALA A 231 7.54 4.39 19.86
C ALA A 231 6.38 4.77 18.91
N ASP A 232 5.16 4.34 19.24
CA ASP A 232 3.97 4.63 18.42
C ASP A 232 3.65 6.13 18.41
N ALA A 233 3.81 6.85 19.54
CA ALA A 233 3.59 8.29 19.56
C ALA A 233 4.61 9.05 18.69
N TYR A 234 5.89 8.68 18.75
CA TYR A 234 6.91 9.24 17.85
C TYR A 234 6.65 8.90 16.38
N TYR A 235 6.16 7.70 16.08
CA TYR A 235 5.79 7.33 14.71
C TYR A 235 4.66 8.19 14.16
N HIS A 236 3.57 8.40 14.92
CA HIS A 236 2.47 9.25 14.49
C HIS A 236 2.87 10.73 14.40
N LEU A 237 3.76 11.19 15.29
CA LEU A 237 4.38 12.52 15.17
C LEU A 237 5.17 12.64 13.85
N GLY A 238 5.97 11.62 13.52
CA GLY A 238 6.73 11.57 12.27
C GLY A 238 5.82 11.62 11.04
N LEU A 239 4.69 10.89 11.05
CA LEU A 239 3.69 10.93 9.98
C LEU A 239 3.10 12.34 9.81
N ALA A 240 2.68 12.97 10.90
CA ALA A 240 2.10 14.31 10.90
C ALA A 240 3.07 15.35 10.36
N LEU A 241 4.32 15.33 10.84
CA LEU A 241 5.39 16.23 10.38
C LEU A 241 5.73 16.01 8.91
N GLN A 242 5.79 14.76 8.45
CA GLN A 242 6.05 14.42 7.06
C GLN A 242 4.96 14.96 6.12
N LYS A 243 3.69 14.85 6.52
CA LYS A 243 2.56 15.38 5.74
C LYS A 243 2.52 16.92 5.70
N GLN A 244 3.13 17.58 6.67
CA GLN A 244 3.37 19.03 6.68
C GLN A 244 4.67 19.45 5.98
N ASP A 245 5.37 18.53 5.30
CA ASP A 245 6.68 18.75 4.66
C ASP A 245 7.81 19.18 5.62
N LYS A 246 7.63 19.00 6.93
CA LYS A 246 8.66 19.18 7.97
C LYS A 246 9.59 17.96 8.03
N LEU A 247 10.31 17.71 6.94
CA LEU A 247 11.02 16.45 6.71
C LEU A 247 12.16 16.18 7.71
N THR A 248 12.83 17.23 8.21
CA THR A 248 13.94 17.08 9.16
C THR A 248 13.44 16.59 10.53
N GLU A 249 12.35 17.19 10.99
CA GLU A 249 11.67 16.85 12.24
C GLU A 249 11.02 15.47 12.14
N ALA A 250 10.41 15.15 11.00
CA ALA A 250 9.87 13.81 10.75
C ALA A 250 10.94 12.72 10.84
N VAL A 251 12.12 12.94 10.24
CA VAL A 251 13.27 12.03 10.35
C VAL A 251 13.70 11.87 11.81
N SER A 252 13.77 12.96 12.57
CA SER A 252 14.10 12.90 14.00
C SER A 252 13.08 12.06 14.80
N ALA A 253 11.78 12.28 14.57
CA ALA A 253 10.71 11.54 15.23
C ALA A 253 10.77 10.04 14.90
N TYR A 254 10.92 9.66 13.63
CA TYR A 254 11.08 8.25 13.26
C TYR A 254 12.35 7.63 13.83
N HIS A 255 13.47 8.37 13.91
CA HIS A 255 14.67 7.88 14.60
C HIS A 255 14.42 7.57 16.07
N GLN A 256 13.66 8.42 16.78
CA GLN A 256 13.28 8.13 18.17
C GLN A 256 12.39 6.88 18.25
N ALA A 257 11.43 6.72 17.34
CA ALA A 257 10.58 5.54 17.27
C ALA A 257 11.40 4.25 17.13
N ILE A 258 12.38 4.21 16.20
CA ILE A 258 13.22 3.02 15.98
C ILE A 258 14.28 2.82 17.08
N ASN A 259 14.70 3.88 17.78
CA ASN A 259 15.59 3.76 18.94
C ASN A 259 14.88 3.08 20.11
N ILE A 260 13.60 3.37 20.32
CA ILE A 260 12.77 2.73 21.35
C ILE A 260 12.36 1.32 20.93
N LYS A 261 11.98 1.14 19.65
CA LYS A 261 11.52 -0.13 19.08
C LYS A 261 12.29 -0.41 17.79
N ALA A 262 13.39 -1.16 17.88
CA ALA A 262 14.24 -1.46 16.72
C ALA A 262 13.50 -2.22 15.60
N ASN A 263 12.61 -3.14 15.97
CA ASN A 263 11.71 -3.84 15.05
C ASN A 263 10.46 -2.99 14.79
N TYR A 264 10.59 -1.95 13.96
CA TYR A 264 9.47 -1.10 13.55
C TYR A 264 9.49 -0.84 12.03
N PRO A 265 9.03 -1.80 11.21
CA PRO A 265 9.14 -1.74 9.76
C PRO A 265 8.44 -0.52 9.11
N GLU A 266 7.30 -0.07 9.64
CA GLU A 266 6.60 1.14 9.19
C GLU A 266 7.50 2.38 9.25
N ALA A 267 8.14 2.60 10.40
CA ALA A 267 9.00 3.75 10.64
C ALA A 267 10.27 3.68 9.78
N LEU A 268 10.86 2.48 9.64
CA LEU A 268 12.01 2.25 8.76
C LEU A 268 11.66 2.53 7.29
N ASN A 269 10.51 2.06 6.82
CA ASN A 269 10.03 2.33 5.46
C ASN A 269 9.80 3.82 5.22
N ASN A 270 9.17 4.54 6.17
CA ASN A 270 8.95 5.97 6.03
C ASN A 270 10.25 6.80 6.07
N LEU A 271 11.23 6.40 6.88
CA LEU A 271 12.58 6.97 6.82
C LEU A 271 13.22 6.77 5.45
N GLY A 272 13.13 5.55 4.90
CA GLY A 272 13.59 5.26 3.54
C GLY A 272 12.92 6.16 2.50
N ASN A 273 11.61 6.37 2.60
CA ASN A 273 10.85 7.24 1.69
C ASN A 273 11.32 8.70 1.76
N ILE A 274 11.59 9.24 2.96
CA ILE A 274 12.09 10.61 3.12
C ILE A 274 13.51 10.73 2.57
N LEU A 275 14.40 9.79 2.89
CA LEU A 275 15.78 9.79 2.40
C LEU A 275 15.84 9.67 0.86
N SER A 276 14.94 8.86 0.29
CA SER A 276 14.71 8.78 -1.15
C SER A 276 14.36 10.15 -1.74
N LYS A 277 13.37 10.86 -1.18
CA LYS A 277 13.00 12.21 -1.63
C LYS A 277 14.16 13.22 -1.52
N GLN A 278 15.06 13.03 -0.55
CA GLN A 278 16.28 13.83 -0.38
C GLN A 278 17.43 13.43 -1.31
N GLY A 279 17.26 12.41 -2.17
CA GLY A 279 18.30 11.88 -3.06
C GLY A 279 19.33 10.97 -2.39
N LYS A 280 19.14 10.61 -1.11
CA LYS A 280 20.05 9.74 -0.33
C LYS A 280 19.70 8.27 -0.56
N PHE A 281 19.86 7.80 -1.79
CA PHE A 281 19.31 6.52 -2.25
C PHE A 281 19.89 5.30 -1.53
N ASN A 282 21.20 5.21 -1.32
CA ASN A 282 21.75 4.03 -0.60
C ASN A 282 21.34 3.97 0.86
N GLN A 283 21.23 5.11 1.54
CA GLN A 283 20.68 5.14 2.90
C GLN A 283 19.22 4.68 2.91
N ALA A 284 18.42 5.12 1.94
CA ALA A 284 17.05 4.65 1.80
C ALA A 284 16.98 3.13 1.60
N ILE A 285 17.82 2.56 0.72
CA ILE A 285 17.92 1.12 0.49
C ILE A 285 18.27 0.36 1.78
N GLU A 286 19.20 0.87 2.60
CA GLU A 286 19.56 0.26 3.89
C GLU A 286 18.34 0.18 4.82
N TYR A 287 17.57 1.26 4.94
CA TYR A 287 16.35 1.28 5.75
C TYR A 287 15.27 0.34 5.21
N TYR A 288 15.07 0.28 3.88
CA TYR A 288 14.13 -0.67 3.29
C TYR A 288 14.54 -2.13 3.53
N ARG A 289 15.83 -2.46 3.35
CA ARG A 289 16.34 -3.81 3.62
C ARG A 289 16.15 -4.19 5.09
N ARG A 290 16.46 -3.30 6.02
CA ARG A 290 16.20 -3.50 7.46
C ARG A 290 14.72 -3.69 7.77
N ALA A 291 13.83 -2.94 7.12
CA ALA A 291 12.38 -3.12 7.27
C ALA A 291 11.94 -4.51 6.79
N LEU A 292 12.50 -4.98 5.66
CA LEU A 292 12.24 -6.32 5.11
C LEU A 292 12.88 -7.45 5.93
N ASP A 293 13.99 -7.21 6.62
CA ASP A 293 14.58 -8.20 7.54
C ASP A 293 13.63 -8.51 8.70
N PHE A 294 12.87 -7.51 9.16
CA PHE A 294 11.88 -7.67 10.22
C PHE A 294 10.51 -8.14 9.71
N GLU A 295 10.09 -7.67 8.54
CA GLU A 295 8.83 -8.07 7.92
C GLU A 295 9.00 -8.28 6.41
N PRO A 296 9.38 -9.51 5.99
CA PRO A 296 9.65 -9.84 4.59
C PRO A 296 8.44 -9.70 3.66
N THR A 297 7.23 -9.69 4.23
CA THR A 297 5.95 -9.66 3.52
C THR A 297 5.36 -8.25 3.35
N ARG A 298 6.15 -7.17 3.52
CA ARG A 298 5.68 -5.80 3.25
C ARG A 298 5.79 -5.44 1.78
N LYS A 299 4.67 -5.51 1.07
CA LYS A 299 4.59 -5.18 -0.36
C LYS A 299 5.03 -3.75 -0.67
N GLU A 300 4.67 -2.77 0.18
CA GLU A 300 5.00 -1.35 -0.02
C GLU A 300 6.52 -1.12 0.02
N THR A 301 7.21 -1.82 0.93
CA THR A 301 8.66 -1.71 1.08
C THR A 301 9.40 -2.32 -0.12
N HIS A 302 8.97 -3.48 -0.60
CA HIS A 302 9.50 -4.08 -1.83
C HIS A 302 9.30 -3.15 -3.04
N PHE A 303 8.11 -2.55 -3.16
CA PHE A 303 7.82 -1.59 -4.23
C PHE A 303 8.69 -0.32 -4.15
N ALA A 304 8.82 0.27 -2.95
CA ALA A 304 9.66 1.44 -2.72
C ALA A 304 11.14 1.16 -3.01
N LEU A 305 11.63 -0.03 -2.63
CA LEU A 305 12.97 -0.49 -2.94
C LEU A 305 13.19 -0.62 -4.47
N GLY A 306 12.24 -1.24 -5.18
CA GLY A 306 12.28 -1.35 -6.65
C GLY A 306 12.36 0.00 -7.36
N ASN A 307 11.58 0.99 -6.92
CA ASN A 307 11.62 2.34 -7.50
C ASN A 307 13.00 3.01 -7.36
N ILE A 308 13.67 2.82 -6.22
CA ILE A 308 15.01 3.39 -6.01
C ILE A 308 16.08 2.65 -6.79
N LEU A 309 16.04 1.32 -6.80
CA LEU A 309 16.93 0.51 -7.63
C LEU A 309 16.79 0.84 -9.13
N LEU A 310 15.59 1.21 -9.58
CA LEU A 310 15.34 1.63 -10.96
C LEU A 310 16.05 2.94 -11.29
N SER A 311 16.04 3.90 -10.36
CA SER A 311 16.78 5.17 -10.51
C SER A 311 18.30 4.96 -10.61
N GLN A 312 18.82 3.91 -9.95
CA GLN A 312 20.23 3.50 -10.00
C GLN A 312 20.58 2.64 -11.24
N GLY A 313 19.59 2.14 -11.98
CA GLY A 313 19.76 1.26 -13.15
C GLY A 313 20.07 -0.21 -12.82
N LYS A 314 19.73 -0.68 -11.61
CA LYS A 314 19.98 -2.05 -11.16
C LYS A 314 18.83 -2.99 -11.56
N THR A 315 18.64 -3.18 -12.86
CA THR A 315 17.44 -3.77 -13.46
C THR A 315 17.01 -5.12 -12.88
N GLU A 316 17.94 -6.05 -12.61
CA GLU A 316 17.58 -7.37 -12.05
C GLU A 316 17.04 -7.28 -10.62
N GLU A 317 17.66 -6.45 -9.76
CA GLU A 317 17.15 -6.22 -8.39
C GLU A 317 15.77 -5.52 -8.41
N VAL A 318 15.53 -4.66 -9.41
CA VAL A 318 14.22 -4.02 -9.63
C VAL A 318 13.14 -5.04 -9.91
N LEU A 319 13.37 -5.94 -10.88
CA LEU A 319 12.41 -6.95 -11.28
C LEU A 319 12.08 -7.90 -10.13
N GLN A 320 13.09 -8.32 -9.37
CA GLN A 320 12.90 -9.13 -8.16
C GLN A 320 12.03 -8.40 -7.13
N SER A 321 12.32 -7.13 -6.85
CA SER A 321 11.61 -6.34 -5.85
C SER A 321 10.13 -6.17 -6.21
N TYR A 322 9.82 -5.79 -7.45
CA TYR A 322 8.42 -5.68 -7.88
C TYR A 322 7.71 -7.04 -7.89
N GLN A 323 8.41 -8.11 -8.29
CA GLN A 323 7.86 -9.47 -8.25
C GLN A 323 7.47 -9.89 -6.84
N GLN A 324 8.30 -9.61 -5.84
CA GLN A 324 7.94 -9.88 -4.44
C GLN A 324 6.69 -9.09 -4.02
N ALA A 325 6.62 -7.80 -4.35
CA ALA A 325 5.48 -6.96 -3.99
C ALA A 325 4.14 -7.50 -4.53
N PHE A 326 4.04 -7.87 -5.81
CA PHE A 326 2.79 -8.43 -6.35
C PHE A 326 2.60 -9.94 -6.08
N THR A 327 3.63 -10.64 -5.60
CA THR A 327 3.47 -12.03 -5.11
C THR A 327 2.84 -12.04 -3.71
N ILE A 328 3.24 -11.09 -2.87
CA ILE A 328 2.65 -10.86 -1.55
C ILE A 328 1.19 -10.42 -1.69
N ASP A 329 0.92 -9.48 -2.58
CA ASP A 329 -0.42 -9.00 -2.87
C ASP A 329 -0.67 -8.90 -4.39
N PRO A 330 -1.38 -9.89 -4.98
CA PRO A 330 -1.75 -9.86 -6.38
C PRO A 330 -2.63 -8.68 -6.81
N GLU A 331 -3.29 -8.00 -5.87
CA GLU A 331 -4.08 -6.78 -6.14
C GLU A 331 -3.23 -5.51 -6.14
N PHE A 332 -1.93 -5.59 -5.83
CA PHE A 332 -1.04 -4.44 -5.87
C PHE A 332 -0.61 -4.09 -7.31
N LEU A 333 -1.55 -3.52 -8.06
CA LEU A 333 -1.47 -3.24 -9.49
C LEU A 333 -0.21 -2.47 -9.89
N TYR A 334 0.17 -1.45 -9.12
CA TYR A 334 1.33 -0.61 -9.42
C TYR A 334 2.63 -1.41 -9.48
N ALA A 335 2.82 -2.37 -8.58
CA ALA A 335 4.01 -3.22 -8.60
C ALA A 335 4.07 -4.09 -9.87
N ARG A 336 2.93 -4.66 -10.29
CA ARG A 336 2.90 -5.46 -11.52
C ARG A 336 3.06 -4.61 -12.78
N SER A 337 2.44 -3.44 -12.84
CA SER A 337 2.59 -2.51 -13.96
C SER A 337 4.05 -2.05 -14.09
N ASN A 338 4.68 -1.67 -12.98
CA ASN A 338 6.09 -1.30 -12.97
C ASN A 338 7.02 -2.47 -13.31
N TYR A 339 6.69 -3.70 -12.91
CA TYR A 339 7.41 -4.89 -13.35
C TYR A 339 7.35 -5.05 -14.87
N ILE A 340 6.14 -5.00 -15.45
CA ILE A 340 5.94 -5.10 -16.91
C ILE A 340 6.71 -3.99 -17.64
N PHE A 341 6.62 -2.75 -17.16
CA PHE A 341 7.38 -1.64 -17.71
C PHE A 341 8.88 -1.87 -17.62
N SER A 342 9.37 -2.32 -16.46
CA SER A 342 10.80 -2.53 -16.22
C SER A 342 11.41 -3.67 -17.03
N LEU A 343 10.63 -4.65 -17.48
CA LEU A 343 11.13 -5.69 -18.40
C LEU A 343 11.68 -5.10 -19.69
N ASN A 344 11.13 -3.97 -20.17
CA ASN A 344 11.61 -3.31 -21.39
C ASN A 344 13.06 -2.78 -21.25
N TYR A 345 13.59 -2.65 -20.03
CA TYR A 345 14.97 -2.22 -19.79
C TYR A 345 16.00 -3.35 -19.87
N SER A 346 15.58 -4.61 -19.61
CA SER A 346 16.51 -5.74 -19.51
C SER A 346 16.72 -6.40 -20.88
N PRO A 347 17.97 -6.61 -21.31
CA PRO A 347 18.28 -7.33 -22.55
C PRO A 347 18.04 -8.85 -22.44
N GLU A 348 17.74 -9.37 -21.25
CA GLU A 348 17.60 -10.82 -21.02
C GLU A 348 16.25 -11.39 -21.45
N TYR A 349 15.22 -10.55 -21.57
CA TYR A 349 13.86 -10.98 -21.87
C TYR A 349 13.51 -10.78 -23.33
N THR A 350 12.89 -11.81 -23.94
CA THR A 350 12.42 -11.72 -25.32
C THR A 350 11.13 -10.89 -25.42
N PRO A 351 10.85 -10.26 -26.58
CA PRO A 351 9.60 -9.55 -26.79
C PRO A 351 8.35 -10.40 -26.52
N GLU A 352 8.38 -11.70 -26.80
CA GLU A 352 7.28 -12.64 -26.54
C GLU A 352 7.03 -12.82 -25.05
N TYR A 353 8.09 -12.94 -24.24
CA TYR A 353 7.93 -13.03 -22.78
C TYR A 353 7.35 -11.74 -22.20
N ILE A 354 7.80 -10.59 -22.71
CA ILE A 354 7.28 -9.28 -22.32
C ILE A 354 5.79 -9.21 -22.66
N TYR A 355 5.40 -9.56 -23.89
CA TYR A 355 3.99 -9.59 -24.29
C TYR A 355 3.16 -10.55 -23.43
N GLN A 356 3.69 -11.72 -23.06
CA GLN A 356 3.02 -12.64 -22.15
C GLN A 356 2.68 -11.99 -20.81
N GLN A 357 3.54 -11.10 -20.26
CA GLN A 357 3.22 -10.42 -19.00
C GLN A 357 2.10 -9.38 -19.18
N HIS A 358 2.03 -8.71 -20.34
CA HIS A 358 0.91 -7.83 -20.69
C HIS A 358 -0.40 -8.62 -20.83
N GLN A 359 -0.35 -9.83 -21.41
CA GLN A 359 -1.53 -10.71 -21.47
C GLN A 359 -2.00 -11.14 -20.07
N LYS A 360 -1.07 -11.48 -19.17
CA LYS A 360 -1.41 -11.80 -17.77
C LYS A 360 -2.05 -10.61 -17.03
N TRP A 361 -1.66 -9.38 -17.35
CA TRP A 361 -2.32 -8.19 -16.81
C TRP A 361 -3.80 -8.14 -17.24
N SER A 362 -4.06 -8.31 -18.54
CA SER A 362 -5.44 -8.38 -19.07
C SER A 362 -6.25 -9.50 -18.41
N GLU A 363 -5.68 -10.69 -18.28
CA GLU A 363 -6.36 -11.85 -17.67
C GLU A 363 -6.84 -11.56 -16.25
N LEU A 364 -6.03 -10.86 -15.46
CA LEU A 364 -6.29 -10.66 -14.04
C LEU A 364 -7.13 -9.42 -13.75
N TYR A 365 -6.95 -8.35 -14.52
CA TYR A 365 -7.56 -7.06 -14.20
C TYR A 365 -8.53 -6.55 -15.26
N GLU A 366 -8.35 -6.89 -16.54
CA GLU A 366 -9.28 -6.44 -17.58
C GLU A 366 -10.52 -7.34 -17.65
N ILE A 367 -10.33 -8.66 -17.74
CA ILE A 367 -11.44 -9.61 -17.93
C ILE A 367 -12.58 -9.42 -16.90
N PRO A 368 -12.31 -9.19 -15.61
CA PRO A 368 -13.38 -8.95 -14.62
C PRO A 368 -14.18 -7.66 -14.85
N LEU A 369 -13.59 -6.68 -15.54
CA LEU A 369 -14.13 -5.32 -15.70
C LEU A 369 -14.70 -5.07 -17.10
N TYR A 370 -14.33 -5.91 -18.07
CA TYR A 370 -14.69 -5.74 -19.46
C TYR A 370 -16.18 -6.03 -19.72
N ASN A 371 -16.96 -4.96 -19.92
CA ASN A 371 -18.36 -5.08 -20.30
C ASN A 371 -18.51 -5.11 -21.83
N LYS A 372 -18.77 -6.31 -22.38
CA LYS A 372 -19.06 -6.48 -23.82
C LYS A 372 -20.35 -5.81 -24.28
N ASN A 373 -21.25 -5.45 -23.36
CA ASN A 373 -22.55 -4.87 -23.64
C ASN A 373 -22.60 -3.36 -23.36
N SER A 374 -21.45 -2.66 -23.31
CA SER A 374 -21.44 -1.21 -23.16
C SER A 374 -22.34 -0.55 -24.20
N THR A 375 -23.30 0.24 -23.72
CA THR A 375 -24.21 1.03 -24.56
C THR A 375 -23.67 2.45 -24.65
N TYR A 376 -23.35 2.89 -25.86
CA TYR A 376 -22.84 4.23 -26.11
C TYR A 376 -23.97 5.12 -26.61
N THR A 377 -24.07 6.34 -26.08
CA THR A 377 -25.05 7.36 -26.50
C THR A 377 -24.58 8.16 -27.71
N ASN A 378 -23.27 8.18 -27.96
CA ASN A 378 -22.64 8.88 -29.06
C ASN A 378 -22.63 8.03 -30.34
N HIS A 379 -23.75 8.07 -31.06
CA HIS A 379 -23.86 7.43 -32.36
C HIS A 379 -23.21 8.28 -33.47
N PRO A 380 -22.55 7.67 -34.47
CA PRO A 380 -21.93 8.40 -35.58
C PRO A 380 -22.94 9.25 -36.34
N GLN A 381 -22.65 10.54 -36.51
CA GLN A 381 -23.47 11.50 -37.26
C GLN A 381 -22.58 12.31 -38.20
N ALA A 382 -22.96 12.42 -39.48
CA ALA A 382 -22.10 13.00 -40.52
C ALA A 382 -21.72 14.47 -40.27
N ASP A 383 -22.59 15.23 -39.59
CA ASP A 383 -22.41 16.67 -39.36
C ASP A 383 -21.94 17.01 -37.93
N LYS A 384 -21.69 16.00 -37.08
CA LYS A 384 -21.21 16.20 -35.70
C LYS A 384 -19.68 16.15 -35.68
N LYS A 385 -19.05 17.07 -34.94
CA LYS A 385 -17.61 17.01 -34.66
C LYS A 385 -17.28 15.73 -33.90
N ILE A 386 -16.12 15.16 -34.18
CA ILE A 386 -15.59 13.99 -33.47
C ILE A 386 -14.98 14.47 -32.15
N ARG A 387 -15.44 13.91 -31.03
CA ARG A 387 -14.91 14.20 -29.70
C ARG A 387 -13.76 13.27 -29.34
N LEU A 388 -12.59 13.87 -29.10
CA LEU A 388 -11.37 13.18 -28.67
C LEU A 388 -11.15 13.41 -27.18
N GLY A 389 -10.93 12.36 -26.40
CA GLY A 389 -10.57 12.45 -24.98
C GLY A 389 -9.17 11.92 -24.73
N TYR A 390 -8.24 12.74 -24.27
CA TYR A 390 -6.89 12.32 -23.91
C TYR A 390 -6.78 12.12 -22.39
N VAL A 391 -6.32 10.94 -21.97
CA VAL A 391 -6.16 10.58 -20.55
C VAL A 391 -4.68 10.48 -20.24
N SER A 392 -4.20 11.27 -19.27
CA SER A 392 -2.79 11.23 -18.86
C SER A 392 -2.58 11.79 -17.46
N GLY A 393 -1.62 11.23 -16.73
CA GLY A 393 -1.02 11.85 -15.54
C GLY A 393 0.08 12.87 -15.85
N ASP A 394 0.39 13.08 -17.13
CA ASP A 394 1.60 13.78 -17.59
C ASP A 394 1.31 15.07 -18.37
N PHE A 395 0.11 15.66 -18.24
CA PHE A 395 -0.17 17.03 -18.72
C PHE A 395 0.47 18.10 -17.82
N ARG A 396 1.79 18.03 -17.72
CA ARG A 396 2.67 18.89 -16.92
C ARG A 396 4.03 18.91 -17.60
N HIS A 397 5.05 19.51 -16.98
CA HIS A 397 6.42 19.46 -17.47
C HIS A 397 6.95 18.01 -17.50
N HIS A 398 6.75 17.33 -18.62
CA HIS A 398 7.01 15.91 -18.84
C HIS A 398 7.16 15.60 -20.33
N SER A 399 7.86 14.51 -20.64
CA SER A 399 8.11 14.06 -22.02
C SER A 399 6.85 13.95 -22.87
N VAL A 400 5.73 13.49 -22.32
CA VAL A 400 4.44 13.37 -23.05
C VAL A 400 3.96 14.73 -23.54
N ALA A 401 4.04 15.76 -22.70
CA ALA A 401 3.62 17.12 -23.05
C ALA A 401 4.38 17.66 -24.27
N PHE A 402 5.67 17.35 -24.39
CA PHE A 402 6.51 17.79 -25.52
C PHE A 402 6.09 17.19 -26.87
N PHE A 403 5.22 16.17 -26.88
CA PHE A 403 4.70 15.58 -28.12
C PHE A 403 3.24 15.91 -28.42
N ILE A 404 2.41 16.05 -27.38
CA ILE A 404 0.97 16.26 -27.52
C ILE A 404 0.60 17.74 -27.68
N GLU A 405 1.44 18.65 -27.22
CA GLU A 405 1.14 20.08 -27.26
C GLU A 405 0.89 20.60 -28.68
N GLU A 406 1.72 20.21 -29.64
CA GLU A 406 1.55 20.58 -31.06
C GLU A 406 0.26 20.02 -31.66
N ILE A 407 -0.21 18.87 -31.18
CA ILE A 407 -1.51 18.33 -31.60
C ILE A 407 -2.63 19.25 -31.09
N PHE A 408 -2.53 19.74 -29.85
CA PHE A 408 -3.53 20.65 -29.26
C PHE A 408 -3.49 22.05 -29.87
N ILE A 409 -2.34 22.50 -30.37
CA ILE A 409 -2.23 23.77 -31.10
C ILE A 409 -2.91 23.67 -32.48
N ASN A 410 -2.73 22.54 -33.18
CA ASN A 410 -3.00 22.45 -34.62
C ASN A 410 -4.22 21.61 -35.03
N TYR A 411 -4.96 21.00 -34.10
CA TYR A 411 -6.14 20.20 -34.48
C TYR A 411 -7.22 21.03 -35.17
N ASN A 412 -7.90 20.42 -36.14
CA ASN A 412 -8.97 21.09 -36.88
C ASN A 412 -10.22 21.23 -36.00
N ARG A 413 -10.40 22.41 -35.41
CA ARG A 413 -11.57 22.75 -34.57
C ARG A 413 -12.92 22.71 -35.29
N GLU A 414 -12.95 22.70 -36.62
CA GLU A 414 -14.19 22.52 -37.38
C GLU A 414 -14.64 21.05 -37.40
N GLN A 415 -13.70 20.11 -37.27
CA GLN A 415 -13.95 18.67 -37.36
C GLN A 415 -13.86 17.95 -36.00
N PHE A 416 -13.11 18.51 -35.05
CA PHE A 416 -12.82 17.87 -33.76
C PHE A 416 -13.12 18.79 -32.58
N GLU A 417 -13.50 18.17 -31.46
CA GLU A 417 -13.49 18.76 -30.12
C GLU A 417 -12.55 17.94 -29.23
N VAL A 418 -11.68 18.59 -28.48
CA VAL A 418 -10.63 17.92 -27.68
C VAL A 418 -10.86 18.12 -26.19
N PHE A 419 -10.86 17.01 -25.45
CA PHE A 419 -10.99 16.95 -24.01
C PHE A 419 -9.73 16.34 -23.40
N CYS A 420 -9.29 16.87 -22.25
CA CYS A 420 -8.22 16.31 -21.43
C CYS A 420 -8.75 15.85 -20.07
N TYR A 421 -8.36 14.64 -19.68
CA TYR A 421 -8.63 14.03 -18.38
C TYR A 421 -7.30 13.88 -17.64
N TYR A 422 -7.04 14.80 -16.72
CA TYR A 422 -5.76 14.93 -16.03
C TYR A 422 -5.72 14.16 -14.71
N ASN A 423 -4.86 13.14 -14.65
CA ASN A 423 -4.76 12.22 -13.51
C ASN A 423 -3.57 12.51 -12.60
N ASN A 424 -3.33 13.77 -12.26
CA ASN A 424 -2.30 14.17 -11.32
C ASN A 424 -2.72 15.47 -10.61
N GLU A 425 -2.18 15.69 -9.41
CA GLU A 425 -2.43 16.90 -8.60
C GLU A 425 -1.50 18.07 -8.97
N LYS A 426 -0.35 17.79 -9.60
CA LYS A 426 0.70 18.78 -9.81
C LYS A 426 0.39 19.72 -10.98
N GLU A 427 0.04 20.96 -10.68
CA GLU A 427 -0.09 22.01 -11.69
C GLU A 427 1.23 22.78 -11.89
N ASP A 428 1.67 22.93 -13.14
CA ASP A 428 2.76 23.82 -13.55
C ASP A 428 2.40 24.64 -14.79
N ASP A 429 3.33 25.48 -15.27
CA ASP A 429 3.10 26.36 -16.44
C ASP A 429 2.72 25.57 -17.69
N THR A 430 3.19 24.32 -17.84
CA THR A 430 2.82 23.45 -18.97
C THR A 430 1.36 23.02 -18.83
N THR A 431 0.93 22.64 -17.64
CA THR A 431 -0.47 22.28 -17.35
C THR A 431 -1.42 23.44 -17.70
N ILE A 432 -1.09 24.65 -17.25
CA ILE A 432 -1.87 25.86 -17.53
C ILE A 432 -1.96 26.12 -19.04
N ARG A 433 -0.84 25.99 -19.75
CA ARG A 433 -0.78 26.17 -21.20
C ARG A 433 -1.61 25.14 -21.94
N LEU A 434 -1.45 23.84 -21.66
CA LEU A 434 -2.22 22.76 -22.28
C LEU A 434 -3.73 22.92 -22.03
N ARG A 435 -4.14 23.30 -20.81
CA ARG A 435 -5.54 23.56 -20.47
C ARG A 435 -6.16 24.66 -21.34
N SER A 436 -5.39 25.68 -21.70
CA SER A 436 -5.86 26.78 -22.56
C SER A 436 -6.03 26.40 -24.04
N LEU A 437 -5.44 25.28 -24.48
CA LEU A 437 -5.42 24.86 -25.88
C LEU A 437 -6.57 23.91 -26.26
N VAL A 438 -7.29 23.35 -25.28
CA VAL A 438 -8.32 22.32 -25.53
C VAL A 438 -9.73 22.82 -25.25
N ASP A 439 -10.75 22.12 -25.75
CA ASP A 439 -12.16 22.51 -25.58
C ASP A 439 -12.73 22.10 -24.22
N GLY A 440 -12.15 21.07 -23.57
CA GLY A 440 -12.55 20.63 -22.24
C GLY A 440 -11.39 20.11 -21.39
N TRP A 441 -11.43 20.42 -20.10
CA TRP A 441 -10.48 19.92 -19.09
C TRP A 441 -11.24 19.29 -17.92
N ARG A 442 -10.76 18.15 -17.42
CA ARG A 442 -11.30 17.42 -16.27
C ARG A 442 -10.13 17.00 -15.38
N ASP A 443 -10.09 17.47 -14.16
CA ASP A 443 -9.17 16.94 -13.14
C ASP A 443 -9.80 15.67 -12.56
N ILE A 444 -9.11 14.53 -12.70
CA ILE A 444 -9.65 13.21 -12.36
C ILE A 444 -8.85 12.47 -11.29
N HIS A 445 -7.82 13.08 -10.72
CA HIS A 445 -6.91 12.41 -9.78
C HIS A 445 -7.59 11.98 -8.47
N GLU A 446 -8.63 12.69 -8.03
CA GLU A 446 -9.43 12.34 -6.83
C GLU A 446 -10.63 11.43 -7.15
N LEU A 447 -10.91 11.19 -8.43
CA LEU A 447 -12.09 10.43 -8.86
C LEU A 447 -11.78 8.94 -8.99
N GLU A 448 -12.74 8.11 -8.60
CA GLU A 448 -12.71 6.67 -8.85
C GLU A 448 -12.97 6.38 -10.33
N ASP A 449 -12.48 5.24 -10.84
CA ASP A 449 -12.61 4.89 -12.26
C ASP A 449 -14.08 4.85 -12.74
N GLU A 450 -15.02 4.51 -11.86
CA GLU A 450 -16.46 4.54 -12.18
C GLU A 450 -16.97 5.97 -12.39
N GLU A 451 -16.54 6.93 -11.57
CA GLU A 451 -16.93 8.33 -11.71
C GLU A 451 -16.36 8.93 -13.01
N VAL A 452 -15.10 8.60 -13.32
CA VAL A 452 -14.46 9.01 -14.57
C VAL A 452 -15.14 8.36 -15.77
N TYR A 453 -15.55 7.08 -15.67
CA TYR A 453 -16.34 6.40 -16.71
C TYR A 453 -17.64 7.16 -17.02
N GLN A 454 -18.40 7.53 -15.99
CA GLN A 454 -19.65 8.29 -16.17
C GLN A 454 -19.40 9.69 -16.74
N GLN A 455 -18.29 10.34 -16.34
CA GLN A 455 -17.91 11.64 -16.88
C GLN A 455 -17.58 11.56 -18.38
N ILE A 456 -16.86 10.52 -18.82
CA ILE A 456 -16.54 10.29 -20.24
C ILE A 456 -17.80 10.02 -21.07
N GLN A 457 -18.74 9.23 -20.53
CA GLN A 457 -20.04 8.99 -21.17
C GLN A 457 -20.85 10.29 -21.31
N LYS A 458 -20.86 11.12 -20.28
CA LYS A 458 -21.54 12.43 -20.28
C LYS A 458 -20.91 13.41 -21.26
N ASP A 459 -19.59 13.39 -21.40
CA ASP A 459 -18.87 14.21 -22.38
C ASP A 459 -19.04 13.66 -23.83
N GLU A 460 -19.65 12.47 -23.98
CA GLU A 460 -19.92 11.80 -25.27
C GLU A 460 -18.65 11.62 -26.11
N ILE A 461 -17.56 11.18 -25.48
CA ILE A 461 -16.27 10.98 -26.16
C ILE A 461 -16.38 9.85 -27.19
N ASP A 462 -16.00 10.15 -28.45
CA ASP A 462 -16.00 9.20 -29.55
C ASP A 462 -14.74 8.34 -29.57
N ILE A 463 -13.58 8.97 -29.33
CA ILE A 463 -12.29 8.31 -29.29
C ILE A 463 -11.58 8.70 -28.01
N LEU A 464 -11.30 7.71 -27.15
CA LEU A 464 -10.52 7.92 -25.93
C LEU A 464 -9.09 7.44 -26.14
N ILE A 465 -8.12 8.29 -25.84
CA ILE A 465 -6.70 8.08 -26.07
C ILE A 465 -5.97 7.96 -24.74
N ASP A 466 -5.39 6.80 -24.48
CA ASP A 466 -4.45 6.55 -23.40
C ASP A 466 -3.07 7.08 -23.79
N LEU A 467 -2.52 7.96 -22.96
CA LEU A 467 -1.18 8.50 -23.13
C LEU A 467 -0.16 7.95 -22.12
N SER A 468 -0.55 6.99 -21.28
CA SER A 468 0.29 6.53 -20.16
C SER A 468 0.70 5.07 -20.25
N GLY A 469 -0.15 4.16 -20.76
CA GLY A 469 0.12 2.73 -20.75
C GLY A 469 0.46 2.21 -19.34
N HIS A 470 1.55 1.44 -19.19
CA HIS A 470 1.99 0.91 -17.89
C HIS A 470 2.88 1.88 -17.08
N THR A 471 3.00 3.15 -17.47
CA THR A 471 3.78 4.15 -16.72
C THR A 471 3.01 4.72 -15.52
N SER A 472 3.65 5.60 -14.74
CA SER A 472 3.06 6.18 -13.52
C SER A 472 1.76 6.94 -13.81
N ALA A 473 0.86 6.97 -12.83
CA ALA A 473 -0.43 7.68 -12.90
C ALA A 473 -1.33 7.29 -14.09
N HIS A 474 -1.16 6.09 -14.64
CA HIS A 474 -2.04 5.53 -15.65
C HIS A 474 -3.45 5.19 -15.12
N ARG A 475 -4.41 5.04 -16.03
CA ARG A 475 -5.81 4.65 -15.75
C ARG A 475 -6.24 3.41 -16.57
N LEU A 476 -5.39 2.39 -16.67
CA LEU A 476 -5.68 1.22 -17.52
C LEU A 476 -6.97 0.46 -17.14
N LEU A 477 -7.40 0.52 -15.88
CA LEU A 477 -8.66 -0.10 -15.44
C LEU A 477 -9.91 0.70 -15.85
N LEU A 478 -9.80 2.02 -16.02
CA LEU A 478 -10.80 2.84 -16.70
C LEU A 478 -10.95 2.38 -18.16
N PHE A 479 -9.84 2.24 -18.89
CA PHE A 479 -9.87 1.75 -20.28
C PHE A 479 -10.43 0.32 -20.37
N SER A 480 -10.18 -0.52 -19.37
CA SER A 480 -10.75 -1.88 -19.28
C SER A 480 -12.28 -1.90 -19.25
N ARG A 481 -12.94 -0.83 -18.75
CA ARG A 481 -14.41 -0.67 -18.74
C ARG A 481 -14.98 -0.22 -20.08
N LYS A 482 -14.11 0.13 -21.02
CA LYS A 482 -14.47 0.65 -22.35
C LYS A 482 -15.47 1.82 -22.30
N PRO A 483 -15.14 2.95 -21.64
CA PRO A 483 -15.99 4.16 -21.57
C PRO A 483 -16.22 4.87 -22.90
N ALA A 484 -15.45 4.60 -23.96
CA ALA A 484 -15.67 5.16 -25.29
C ALA A 484 -15.75 4.04 -26.33
N PRO A 485 -16.51 4.22 -27.44
CA PRO A 485 -16.67 3.17 -28.44
C PRO A 485 -15.35 2.81 -29.14
N ILE A 486 -14.44 3.77 -29.29
CA ILE A 486 -13.09 3.56 -29.80
C ILE A 486 -12.09 3.98 -28.74
N GLN A 487 -11.13 3.11 -28.45
CA GLN A 487 -10.02 3.41 -27.54
C GLN A 487 -8.68 3.19 -28.21
N VAL A 488 -7.73 4.09 -27.96
CA VAL A 488 -6.43 4.13 -28.63
C VAL A 488 -5.31 4.30 -27.61
N ASN A 489 -4.20 3.59 -27.75
CA ASN A 489 -2.96 3.91 -27.04
C ASN A 489 -2.04 4.75 -27.93
N TYR A 490 -1.42 5.78 -27.34
CA TYR A 490 -0.41 6.59 -28.00
C TYR A 490 0.68 7.10 -27.03
N ILE A 491 1.91 7.12 -27.55
CA ILE A 491 3.12 7.84 -27.12
C ILE A 491 3.79 7.53 -25.78
N GLY A 492 3.09 7.54 -24.63
CA GLY A 492 3.77 7.55 -23.33
C GLY A 492 4.36 6.21 -22.89
N TYR A 493 3.97 5.12 -23.56
CA TYR A 493 4.44 3.78 -23.27
C TYR A 493 5.00 3.09 -24.53
N PRO A 494 6.20 2.49 -24.47
CA PRO A 494 6.90 2.00 -25.67
C PRO A 494 6.37 0.68 -26.22
N ASN A 495 5.40 0.03 -25.56
CA ASN A 495 4.95 -1.31 -25.90
C ASN A 495 3.40 -1.40 -25.95
N THR A 496 2.87 -2.59 -26.24
CA THR A 496 1.44 -2.95 -26.08
C THR A 496 0.93 -2.67 -24.67
N THR A 497 -0.31 -2.24 -24.50
CA THR A 497 -0.96 -2.19 -23.17
C THR A 497 -1.40 -3.58 -22.69
N GLY A 498 -1.47 -4.56 -23.60
CA GLY A 498 -2.02 -5.89 -23.32
C GLY A 498 -3.56 -5.94 -23.25
N LEU A 499 -4.23 -4.79 -23.23
CA LEU A 499 -5.68 -4.71 -23.12
C LEU A 499 -6.35 -5.03 -24.46
N LYS A 500 -7.45 -5.78 -24.40
CA LYS A 500 -8.35 -6.05 -25.53
C LYS A 500 -9.39 -4.95 -25.73
N SER A 501 -9.64 -4.15 -24.70
CA SER A 501 -10.54 -3.00 -24.68
C SER A 501 -9.96 -1.79 -25.39
N ILE A 502 -8.63 -1.70 -25.53
CA ILE A 502 -7.94 -0.73 -26.37
C ILE A 502 -7.87 -1.30 -27.79
N ASP A 503 -8.55 -0.62 -28.73
CA ASP A 503 -8.79 -1.14 -30.07
C ASP A 503 -7.56 -0.94 -30.98
N TYR A 504 -6.86 0.18 -30.79
CA TYR A 504 -5.76 0.60 -31.65
C TYR A 504 -4.55 1.09 -30.88
N ARG A 505 -3.36 0.94 -31.48
CA ARG A 505 -2.13 1.60 -31.04
C ARG A 505 -1.51 2.36 -32.21
N ILE A 506 -1.20 3.63 -31.99
CA ILE A 506 -0.59 4.49 -33.01
C ILE A 506 0.94 4.30 -32.97
N VAL A 507 1.49 3.90 -34.11
CA VAL A 507 2.92 3.59 -34.32
C VAL A 507 3.36 4.10 -35.71
N ASP A 508 4.59 3.82 -36.12
CA ASP A 508 5.03 3.98 -37.51
C ASP A 508 5.66 2.69 -38.06
N ASN A 509 6.05 2.70 -39.34
CA ASN A 509 6.65 1.53 -39.99
C ASN A 509 8.13 1.30 -39.61
N TYR A 510 8.74 2.19 -38.82
CA TYR A 510 10.11 2.05 -38.31
C TYR A 510 10.13 1.41 -36.92
N THR A 511 9.23 1.80 -36.02
CA THR A 511 9.09 1.18 -34.69
C THR A 511 8.46 -0.20 -34.81
N ASP A 512 7.43 -0.31 -35.66
CA ASP A 512 6.60 -1.51 -35.78
C ASP A 512 6.38 -1.86 -37.25
N PRO A 513 7.39 -2.40 -37.95
CA PRO A 513 7.26 -2.71 -39.36
C PRO A 513 6.11 -3.69 -39.65
N LYS A 514 5.39 -3.46 -40.74
CA LYS A 514 4.26 -4.31 -41.14
C LYS A 514 4.65 -5.79 -41.25
N GLY A 515 3.88 -6.66 -40.61
CA GLY A 515 4.06 -8.11 -40.63
C GLY A 515 5.16 -8.64 -39.71
N LYS A 516 5.78 -7.78 -38.87
CA LYS A 516 6.85 -8.18 -37.96
C LYS A 516 6.44 -8.18 -36.49
N THR A 517 5.65 -7.21 -36.03
CA THR A 517 5.39 -7.03 -34.59
C THR A 517 3.94 -7.28 -34.20
N GLU A 518 2.99 -7.40 -35.12
CA GLU A 518 1.55 -7.51 -34.81
C GLU A 518 1.20 -8.63 -33.83
N HIS A 519 1.94 -9.74 -33.86
CA HIS A 519 1.75 -10.87 -32.96
C HIS A 519 2.16 -10.59 -31.49
N LEU A 520 2.82 -9.46 -31.24
CA LEU A 520 3.28 -8.96 -29.94
C LEU A 520 2.37 -7.85 -29.38
N HIS A 521 1.24 -7.57 -30.03
CA HIS A 521 0.30 -6.53 -29.62
C HIS A 521 -1.09 -7.12 -29.39
N SER A 522 -1.81 -6.56 -28.41
CA SER A 522 -3.24 -6.83 -28.24
C SER A 522 -4.08 -5.89 -29.10
N GLU A 523 -3.57 -4.68 -29.36
CA GLU A 523 -4.22 -3.67 -30.17
C GLU A 523 -3.94 -3.85 -31.67
N ASN A 524 -4.83 -3.32 -32.51
CA ASN A 524 -4.56 -3.19 -33.93
C ASN A 524 -3.61 -2.01 -34.19
N LEU A 525 -2.53 -2.24 -34.93
CA LEU A 525 -1.52 -1.22 -35.18
C LEU A 525 -1.95 -0.26 -36.31
N ILE A 526 -2.12 1.03 -35.97
CA ILE A 526 -2.27 2.12 -36.93
C ILE A 526 -0.90 2.74 -37.19
N ARG A 527 -0.45 2.66 -38.44
CA ARG A 527 0.87 3.16 -38.85
C ARG A 527 0.76 4.51 -39.52
N LEU A 528 1.25 5.55 -38.85
CA LEU A 528 1.46 6.86 -39.44
C LEU A 528 2.75 6.87 -40.28
N PRO A 529 2.91 7.84 -41.20
CA PRO A 529 4.19 8.06 -41.87
C PRO A 529 5.33 8.32 -40.88
N HIS A 530 5.06 9.13 -39.86
CA HIS A 530 5.91 9.40 -38.70
C HIS A 530 5.00 9.58 -37.48
N PHE A 531 5.27 8.89 -36.37
CA PHE A 531 4.38 8.92 -35.20
C PHE A 531 4.81 9.90 -34.10
N LEU A 532 6.03 10.44 -34.16
CA LEU A 532 6.54 11.43 -33.19
C LEU A 532 6.36 12.85 -33.73
N CYS A 533 5.78 13.73 -32.91
CA CYS A 533 5.66 15.16 -33.18
C CYS A 533 6.34 15.95 -32.05
N TYR A 534 7.66 16.09 -32.07
CA TYR A 534 8.41 16.71 -30.98
C TYR A 534 8.45 18.23 -31.09
N HIS A 535 8.07 18.93 -30.01
CA HIS A 535 8.29 20.36 -29.84
C HIS A 535 9.30 20.62 -28.71
N PRO A 536 10.44 21.25 -29.01
CA PRO A 536 11.40 21.66 -28.00
C PRO A 536 10.85 22.87 -27.21
N PRO A 537 11.27 23.07 -25.95
CA PRO A 537 10.94 24.27 -25.19
C PRO A 537 11.25 25.57 -25.95
N ASP A 538 10.38 26.57 -25.87
CA ASP A 538 10.55 27.84 -26.60
C ASP A 538 11.84 28.60 -26.21
N ASN A 539 12.34 28.35 -25.00
CA ASN A 539 13.60 28.88 -24.48
C ASN A 539 14.81 27.98 -24.76
N SER A 540 14.72 27.08 -25.74
CA SER A 540 15.84 26.22 -26.15
C SER A 540 17.05 27.08 -26.53
N PRO A 541 18.25 26.78 -26.01
CA PRO A 541 19.44 27.54 -26.33
C PRO A 541 19.85 27.35 -27.80
N PRO A 542 20.63 28.28 -28.39
CA PRO A 542 21.16 28.11 -29.73
C PRO A 542 22.12 26.91 -29.80
N VAL A 543 22.19 26.30 -30.98
CA VAL A 543 23.16 25.23 -31.28
C VAL A 543 24.59 25.76 -31.15
N SER A 544 25.44 25.03 -30.42
CA SER A 544 26.87 25.35 -30.25
C SER A 544 27.75 24.72 -31.33
N GLU A 545 28.99 25.18 -31.46
CA GLU A 545 30.03 24.43 -32.20
C GLU A 545 30.36 23.10 -31.50
N LEU A 546 30.86 22.13 -32.27
CA LEU A 546 31.24 20.81 -31.74
C LEU A 546 32.41 20.93 -30.73
N PRO A 547 32.28 20.39 -29.50
CA PRO A 547 33.34 20.43 -28.49
C PRO A 547 34.69 19.93 -29.00
N ALA A 548 34.73 18.92 -29.87
CA ALA A 548 35.94 18.35 -30.42
C ALA A 548 36.82 19.35 -31.18
N LEU A 549 36.22 20.40 -31.77
CA LEU A 549 36.96 21.45 -32.47
C LEU A 549 37.85 22.24 -31.51
N GLN A 550 37.42 22.39 -30.26
CA GLN A 550 38.14 23.09 -29.20
C GLN A 550 39.00 22.12 -28.38
N ASN A 551 38.41 21.02 -27.92
CA ASN A 551 39.00 20.05 -27.00
C ASN A 551 40.05 19.14 -27.63
N LYS A 552 40.04 18.98 -28.97
CA LYS A 552 40.92 18.07 -29.72
C LYS A 552 40.75 16.58 -29.38
N TYR A 553 39.61 16.20 -28.80
CA TYR A 553 39.18 14.83 -28.61
C TYR A 553 37.66 14.75 -28.78
N ILE A 554 37.14 13.55 -29.08
CA ILE A 554 35.70 13.29 -29.21
C ILE A 554 35.09 13.05 -27.84
N THR A 555 33.96 13.68 -27.56
CA THR A 555 33.12 13.42 -26.39
C THR A 555 31.83 12.73 -26.80
N PHE A 556 31.70 11.46 -26.42
CA PHE A 556 30.44 10.74 -26.53
C PHE A 556 29.50 11.13 -25.39
N GLY A 557 28.19 11.05 -25.61
CA GLY A 557 27.19 11.40 -24.61
C GLY A 557 25.96 10.49 -24.64
N SER A 558 25.41 10.16 -23.47
CA SER A 558 24.06 9.59 -23.36
C SER A 558 23.31 10.23 -22.19
N PHE A 559 22.21 10.92 -22.49
CA PHE A 559 21.41 11.61 -21.47
C PHE A 559 20.16 10.81 -21.06
N ASN A 560 20.16 9.51 -21.37
CA ASN A 560 19.10 8.58 -21.01
C ASN A 560 19.12 8.26 -19.50
N ASN A 561 17.94 7.97 -18.94
CA ASN A 561 17.82 7.43 -17.59
C ASN A 561 18.69 6.18 -17.44
N PHE A 562 19.32 6.03 -16.27
CA PHE A 562 20.21 4.88 -15.99
C PHE A 562 19.50 3.53 -16.08
N ALA A 563 18.19 3.46 -15.88
CA ALA A 563 17.40 2.26 -16.17
C ALA A 563 17.54 1.75 -17.62
N LYS A 564 17.82 2.63 -18.60
CA LYS A 564 18.05 2.24 -20.00
C LYS A 564 19.47 1.78 -20.29
N ILE A 565 20.38 1.95 -19.33
CA ILE A 565 21.79 1.56 -19.47
C ILE A 565 21.96 0.22 -18.75
N ASN A 566 22.64 -0.73 -19.38
CA ASN A 566 22.89 -2.05 -18.82
C ASN A 566 24.36 -2.46 -19.04
N PRO A 567 24.87 -3.43 -18.27
CA PRO A 567 26.26 -3.86 -18.39
C PRO A 567 26.68 -4.29 -19.81
N PRO A 568 25.88 -5.06 -20.59
CA PRO A 568 26.21 -5.37 -21.99
C PRO A 568 26.43 -4.11 -22.84
N LEU A 569 25.59 -3.09 -22.69
CA LEU A 569 25.76 -1.82 -23.41
C LEU A 569 27.07 -1.11 -23.05
N ILE A 570 27.44 -1.11 -21.76
CA ILE A 570 28.72 -0.54 -21.30
C ILE A 570 29.92 -1.24 -21.93
N GLN A 571 29.87 -2.56 -22.14
CA GLN A 571 30.94 -3.28 -22.84
C GLN A 571 31.16 -2.75 -24.26
N TYR A 572 30.07 -2.47 -25.00
CA TYR A 572 30.15 -1.91 -26.34
C TYR A 572 30.66 -0.47 -26.34
N TRP A 573 30.14 0.38 -25.45
CA TRP A 573 30.64 1.74 -25.32
C TRP A 573 32.12 1.78 -24.92
N SER A 574 32.57 0.85 -24.09
CA SER A 574 33.98 0.69 -23.74
C SER A 574 34.84 0.30 -24.96
N LYS A 575 34.34 -0.56 -25.85
CA LYS A 575 35.02 -0.85 -27.14
C LYS A 575 35.14 0.41 -28.00
N ILE A 576 34.10 1.24 -28.07
CA ILE A 576 34.15 2.51 -28.81
C ILE A 576 35.22 3.42 -28.21
N LEU A 577 35.22 3.61 -26.90
CA LEU A 577 36.20 4.44 -26.19
C LEU A 577 37.64 3.93 -26.39
N ASN A 578 37.87 2.62 -26.43
CA ASN A 578 39.20 2.07 -26.68
C ASN A 578 39.67 2.25 -28.13
N ASN A 579 38.76 2.26 -29.11
CA ASN A 579 39.10 2.48 -30.52
C ASN A 579 39.27 3.96 -30.88
N VAL A 580 38.70 4.88 -30.10
CA VAL A 580 38.86 6.33 -30.28
C VAL A 580 39.72 6.87 -29.16
N GLU A 581 41.02 6.99 -29.42
CA GLU A 581 42.01 7.44 -28.45
C GLU A 581 41.63 8.80 -27.83
N ASN A 582 41.89 8.98 -26.54
CA ASN A 582 41.59 10.18 -25.75
C ASN A 582 40.11 10.59 -25.67
N SER A 583 39.18 9.86 -26.30
CA SER A 583 37.76 10.19 -26.22
C SER A 583 37.21 10.10 -24.80
N ARG A 584 36.14 10.85 -24.54
CA ARG A 584 35.45 10.90 -23.25
C ARG A 584 34.00 10.46 -23.42
N LEU A 585 33.36 10.08 -22.31
CA LEU A 585 31.94 9.73 -22.26
C LEU A 585 31.25 10.52 -21.14
N ILE A 586 30.14 11.16 -21.47
CA ILE A 586 29.25 11.81 -20.50
C ILE A 586 27.97 11.00 -20.40
N LEU A 587 27.64 10.52 -19.20
CA LEU A 587 26.35 9.91 -18.90
C LEU A 587 25.55 10.83 -17.99
N LYS A 588 24.39 11.29 -18.46
CA LYS A 588 23.49 12.15 -17.68
C LYS A 588 22.17 11.43 -17.44
N THR A 589 21.62 11.57 -16.24
CA THR A 589 20.32 11.03 -15.87
C THR A 589 19.41 12.12 -15.31
N ASN A 590 18.10 11.87 -15.26
CA ASN A 590 17.14 12.78 -14.62
C ASN A 590 17.01 12.53 -13.10
N TYR A 591 17.92 11.75 -12.51
CA TYR A 591 17.98 11.45 -11.08
C TYR A 591 19.20 12.08 -10.41
N HIS A 592 19.16 12.17 -9.08
CA HIS A 592 20.36 12.44 -8.30
C HIS A 592 21.30 11.23 -8.36
N ILE A 593 22.61 11.45 -8.39
CA ILE A 593 23.62 10.39 -8.32
C ILE A 593 24.37 10.52 -7.00
N ASP A 594 24.07 9.63 -6.06
CA ASP A 594 24.84 9.54 -4.82
C ASP A 594 26.21 8.86 -5.04
N LYS A 595 27.05 8.90 -4.00
CA LYS A 595 28.45 8.45 -4.08
C LYS A 595 28.57 6.99 -4.50
N GLU A 596 27.73 6.11 -3.97
CA GLU A 596 27.83 4.68 -4.26
C GLU A 596 27.19 4.34 -5.61
N THR A 597 26.15 5.05 -6.07
CA THR A 597 25.67 4.92 -7.46
C THR A 597 26.76 5.37 -8.44
N HIS A 598 27.45 6.47 -8.13
CA HIS A 598 28.58 6.94 -8.93
C HIS A 598 29.71 5.90 -8.98
N GLN A 599 30.06 5.32 -7.84
CA GLN A 599 31.10 4.29 -7.75
C GLN A 599 30.70 3.00 -8.48
N TYR A 600 29.45 2.58 -8.37
CA TYR A 600 28.91 1.40 -9.06
C TYR A 600 29.12 1.49 -10.57
N TRP A 601 28.70 2.59 -11.20
CA TRP A 601 28.85 2.77 -12.64
C TRP A 601 30.31 2.88 -13.08
N LEU A 602 31.16 3.60 -12.33
CA LEU A 602 32.59 3.70 -12.66
C LEU A 602 33.32 2.36 -12.53
N GLU A 603 32.96 1.50 -11.56
CA GLU A 603 33.57 0.17 -11.43
C GLU A 603 33.23 -0.70 -12.64
N ILE A 604 31.99 -0.66 -13.17
CA ILE A 604 31.63 -1.39 -14.40
C ILE A 604 32.49 -0.93 -15.59
N PHE A 605 32.73 0.37 -15.74
CA PHE A 605 33.63 0.87 -16.79
C PHE A 605 35.09 0.44 -16.58
N LYS A 606 35.54 0.45 -15.34
CA LYS A 606 36.90 0.02 -14.97
C LYS A 606 37.12 -1.47 -15.22
N GLU A 607 36.15 -2.31 -14.92
CA GLU A 607 36.13 -3.74 -15.27
C GLU A 607 36.23 -3.96 -16.79
N ASN A 608 35.76 -3.01 -17.58
CA ASN A 608 35.88 -2.98 -19.04
C ASN A 608 37.16 -2.27 -19.55
N GLY A 609 38.11 -1.99 -18.67
CA GLY A 609 39.40 -1.39 -19.01
C GLY A 609 39.35 0.12 -19.30
N ILE A 610 38.27 0.80 -18.93
CA ILE A 610 38.14 2.26 -19.11
C ILE A 610 38.51 2.97 -17.81
N ASN A 611 39.52 3.85 -17.87
CA ASN A 611 39.88 4.69 -16.73
C ASN A 611 38.72 5.63 -16.38
N ALA A 612 38.40 5.75 -15.08
CA ALA A 612 37.36 6.60 -14.54
C ALA A 612 37.44 8.06 -15.02
N GLU A 613 38.64 8.60 -15.28
CA GLU A 613 38.81 9.96 -15.80
C GLU A 613 38.17 10.16 -17.20
N ARG A 614 37.96 9.08 -17.95
CA ARG A 614 37.31 9.14 -19.28
C ARG A 614 35.79 9.18 -19.22
N VAL A 615 35.20 8.93 -18.05
CA VAL A 615 33.75 8.85 -17.87
C VAL A 615 33.29 9.90 -16.86
N ARG A 616 32.34 10.72 -17.26
CA ARG A 616 31.71 11.73 -16.40
C ARG A 616 30.25 11.39 -16.20
N LEU A 617 29.84 11.21 -14.95
CA LEU A 617 28.44 11.02 -14.58
C LEU A 617 27.83 12.35 -14.13
N VAL A 618 26.64 12.67 -14.61
CA VAL A 618 25.98 13.96 -14.39
C VAL A 618 24.57 13.73 -13.85
N SER A 619 24.32 14.29 -12.66
CA SER A 619 23.00 14.26 -12.01
C SER A 619 21.97 15.10 -12.77
N LYS A 620 20.71 15.03 -12.33
CA LYS A 620 19.63 15.89 -12.79
C LYS A 620 20.05 17.35 -12.83
N ILE A 621 19.80 17.99 -13.98
CA ILE A 621 19.79 19.44 -14.13
C ILE A 621 18.33 19.89 -14.00
N PRO A 622 17.98 20.75 -13.02
CA PRO A 622 16.57 21.01 -12.67
C PRO A 622 15.74 21.65 -13.77
N ASP A 623 16.34 22.51 -14.60
CA ASP A 623 15.64 23.27 -15.64
C ASP A 623 15.97 22.77 -17.05
N ASN A 624 14.99 22.89 -17.94
CA ASN A 624 15.11 22.41 -19.31
C ASN A 624 16.14 23.18 -20.13
N GLN A 625 16.27 24.49 -19.90
CA GLN A 625 17.20 25.31 -20.68
C GLN A 625 18.64 24.86 -20.44
N ASN A 626 19.06 24.70 -19.18
CA ASN A 626 20.39 24.19 -18.84
C ASN A 626 20.55 22.71 -19.18
N HIS A 627 19.48 21.90 -19.12
CA HIS A 627 19.53 20.54 -19.62
C HIS A 627 19.89 20.50 -21.11
N LEU A 628 19.20 21.29 -21.93
CA LEU A 628 19.43 21.37 -23.37
C LEU A 628 20.78 22.00 -23.69
N ALA A 629 21.16 23.06 -22.97
CA ALA A 629 22.48 23.68 -23.09
C ALA A 629 23.60 22.67 -22.85
N TYR A 630 23.39 21.70 -21.94
CA TYR A 630 24.41 20.71 -21.61
C TYR A 630 24.82 19.82 -22.80
N TYR A 631 23.99 19.71 -23.85
CA TYR A 631 24.38 19.05 -25.09
C TYR A 631 25.61 19.69 -25.74
N GLU A 632 25.92 20.96 -25.49
CA GLU A 632 27.16 21.65 -25.95
C GLU A 632 28.46 20.94 -25.54
N ASN A 633 28.39 19.98 -24.61
CA ASN A 633 29.52 19.21 -24.11
C ASN A 633 29.70 17.86 -24.81
N ILE A 634 28.85 17.49 -25.77
CA ILE A 634 28.92 16.19 -26.46
C ILE A 634 29.07 16.40 -27.97
N ASP A 635 29.81 15.51 -28.64
CA ASP A 635 29.99 15.51 -30.09
C ASP A 635 29.11 14.45 -30.77
N ILE A 636 28.93 13.29 -30.12
CA ILE A 636 28.22 12.12 -30.64
C ILE A 636 27.34 11.52 -29.53
N ALA A 637 26.08 11.25 -29.84
CA ALA A 637 25.11 10.71 -28.91
C ALA A 637 25.08 9.18 -29.06
N LEU A 638 25.26 8.50 -27.94
CA LEU A 638 25.14 7.05 -27.86
C LEU A 638 23.75 6.71 -27.33
N ASP A 639 22.94 6.10 -28.18
CA ASP A 639 21.62 5.62 -27.80
C ASP A 639 21.70 4.32 -27.00
N THR A 640 20.62 4.00 -26.31
CA THR A 640 20.50 2.83 -25.43
C THR A 640 19.74 1.68 -26.11
N TYR A 641 19.98 0.46 -25.62
CA TYR A 641 19.31 -0.76 -26.05
C TYR A 641 19.12 -1.69 -24.83
N PRO A 642 18.01 -2.45 -24.69
CA PRO A 642 16.90 -2.63 -25.64
C PRO A 642 15.91 -1.47 -25.68
N TYR A 643 15.92 -0.62 -24.65
CA TYR A 643 15.08 0.56 -24.59
C TYR A 643 15.84 1.80 -25.07
N HIS A 644 15.50 2.25 -26.27
CA HIS A 644 16.05 3.46 -26.88
C HIS A 644 15.59 4.76 -26.20
N GLY A 645 16.36 5.83 -26.39
CA GLY A 645 15.91 7.19 -26.17
C GLY A 645 14.72 7.55 -27.06
N THR A 646 13.92 8.52 -26.61
CA THR A 646 12.82 9.08 -27.42
C THR A 646 12.93 10.59 -27.36
N THR A 647 12.51 11.20 -26.25
CA THR A 647 12.70 12.65 -26.02
C THR A 647 14.18 13.04 -26.07
N THR A 648 15.05 12.31 -25.35
CA THR A 648 16.51 12.55 -25.33
C THR A 648 17.16 12.46 -26.71
N THR A 649 16.61 11.62 -27.59
CA THR A 649 17.04 11.48 -28.98
C THR A 649 16.59 12.67 -29.81
N CYS A 650 15.35 13.12 -29.66
CA CYS A 650 14.84 14.35 -30.29
C CYS A 650 15.61 15.59 -29.81
N GLU A 651 15.91 15.69 -28.51
CA GLU A 651 16.72 16.75 -27.92
C GLU A 651 18.14 16.77 -28.50
N ALA A 652 18.80 15.60 -28.62
CA ALA A 652 20.12 15.50 -29.21
C ALA A 652 20.15 15.95 -30.69
N LEU A 653 19.13 15.54 -31.47
CA LEU A 653 18.98 15.96 -32.86
C LEU A 653 18.73 17.46 -32.97
N TRP A 654 17.88 18.01 -32.09
CA TRP A 654 17.56 19.43 -32.05
C TRP A 654 18.78 20.29 -31.73
N MET A 655 19.54 19.90 -30.71
CA MET A 655 20.59 20.76 -30.16
C MET A 655 21.86 20.84 -31.01
N GLN A 656 22.18 19.85 -31.85
CA GLN A 656 23.48 19.84 -32.55
C GLN A 656 23.55 18.99 -33.83
N GLY A 657 22.44 18.37 -34.26
CA GLY A 657 22.52 17.37 -35.34
C GLY A 657 23.44 16.19 -34.97
N VAL A 658 23.54 15.89 -33.67
CA VAL A 658 24.43 14.89 -33.11
C VAL A 658 24.19 13.53 -33.80
N PHE A 659 25.26 12.90 -34.28
CA PHE A 659 25.15 11.56 -34.86
C PHE A 659 24.72 10.56 -33.78
N ILE A 660 23.65 9.82 -34.06
CA ILE A 660 23.15 8.77 -33.17
C ILE A 660 23.64 7.43 -33.69
N LEU A 661 24.44 6.72 -32.89
CA LEU A 661 24.77 5.33 -33.16
C LEU A 661 23.63 4.43 -32.67
N LYS A 662 22.83 3.92 -33.61
CA LYS A 662 21.74 2.96 -33.37
C LYS A 662 22.16 1.55 -33.77
N ASN A 663 21.68 0.54 -33.04
CA ASN A 663 21.86 -0.89 -33.31
C ASN A 663 23.31 -1.38 -33.34
N VAL A 664 23.83 -1.78 -32.18
CA VAL A 664 24.87 -2.81 -32.16
C VAL A 664 24.14 -4.15 -32.13
N SER A 665 24.04 -4.85 -33.25
CA SER A 665 23.50 -6.21 -33.26
C SER A 665 24.37 -7.09 -32.36
N PHE A 666 23.74 -7.76 -31.40
CA PHE A 666 24.36 -8.75 -30.51
C PHE A 666 24.70 -10.03 -31.29
N SER A 667 25.63 -9.94 -32.25
CA SER A 667 26.30 -11.13 -32.76
C SER A 667 27.48 -11.42 -31.83
N ASN A 668 27.35 -12.52 -31.06
CA ASN A 668 28.48 -13.13 -30.35
C ASN A 668 29.64 -13.44 -31.30
#